data_AF-A0A7W0ARA7-F1
#
_entry.id   AF-A0A7W0ARA7-F1
#
_cell.length_a   1.000
_cell.length_b   1.000
_cell.length_c   1.000
_cell.angle_alpha   90.00
_cell.angle_beta   90.00
_cell.angle_gamma   90.00
#
_symmetry.space_group_name_H-M   'P 1'
#
loop_
_entity.id
_entity.type
_entity.pdbx_description
1 polymer ?
#
loop_
_entity_poly.entity_id
_entity_poly.type
_entity_poly.pdbx_seq_one_letter_code
_entity_poly.pdbx_strand_id
1 'polypeptide(L)'
;MKKSTYLLIVGLTLSCGTAIAINLSQSKELSKTVPGSQKISTEVQKKQKTAASKKRKGTAGVDYPTSDGFKLEAHSKILSRTDSGVVVEHGNHSHFIFYKDLQGTAFAYLIPEGASLSKPSELVMKSSNFGAGHHYVFDPKDIVAEDANGYTVRHDDHFHYILKSSLGLTSTTPTSLTHSQTFHRSRHYVPQNRGISGLDYATSDGFKFDGTGIVGTTKESILVNHNGHLHPISFEDLRKSGWETVAEEFEHKANKKDHNTVEKKEDDFQLKLDYLAKALNLPSTVIERIETEDGRIGLKYPHHDHSHVLMLEDIEIGKPIPDPHELEHERELEKHKVGMQTLKKMGFDDDVILDIVRTHQAETEFPSNETNPELMKKWLATVNKLDLGSRQNPLKRFGLALLPNLETLGIGFTPIDDMKPVLQFKKLKRLLMTATGVKNYDFLQYMPQLEAIDISQNQIGDLSFLKPYKNLNLIAAADNNIKSLEPLAELPNLKFLVLSNNDIQDLKPLQGLDKLQEIHIENNKLSDLSPLAGKKELKVLNLSENSNVDLSTLILPNLETLTVNNSGLKHLTFLGKNLSLSELTAAKNQIESLEGIELAKKLHFLDVQGNKISSLKIPGKQESLKFINVSDNKLQNLEGINDYKSLETLRAASNDINTLKVSEPNQQVKSLDVSHNQIPKEELTLNEKEIPVGVAQHFKAVTEGSTEGNKSAHETSRLVEKSTDDKEESKEATE
;
A
#
# COMPACT_ATOMS: atom_id res chain seq x y z
N MET A 1 14.49 -5.45 16.31
CA MET A 1 14.89 -6.56 15.41
C MET A 1 13.72 -7.19 14.64
N LYS A 2 12.60 -7.63 15.23
CA LYS A 2 11.51 -8.32 14.48
C LYS A 2 10.76 -7.46 13.43
N LYS A 3 10.40 -6.20 13.73
CA LYS A 3 9.66 -5.32 12.79
C LYS A 3 10.43 -4.91 11.53
N SER A 4 11.76 -4.75 11.63
CA SER A 4 12.63 -4.36 10.51
C SER A 4 12.85 -5.50 9.49
N THR A 5 12.53 -6.73 9.86
CA THR A 5 12.65 -7.90 8.96
C THR A 5 11.40 -8.05 8.11
N TYR A 6 10.20 -7.88 8.69
CA TYR A 6 8.92 -7.91 7.97
C TYR A 6 8.77 -6.79 6.92
N LEU A 7 9.13 -5.54 7.25
CA LEU A 7 9.10 -4.41 6.30
C LEU A 7 10.06 -4.61 5.11
N LEU A 8 11.14 -5.36 5.30
CA LEU A 8 12.10 -5.65 4.22
C LEU A 8 11.55 -6.71 3.26
N ILE A 9 10.91 -7.78 3.77
CA ILE A 9 10.37 -8.86 2.93
C ILE A 9 9.18 -8.36 2.10
N VAL A 10 8.32 -7.52 2.68
CA VAL A 10 7.22 -6.86 1.95
C VAL A 10 7.78 -5.91 0.87
N GLY A 11 8.83 -5.14 1.16
CA GLY A 11 9.48 -4.28 0.17
C GLY A 11 10.20 -5.04 -0.95
N LEU A 12 10.82 -6.19 -0.64
CA LEU A 12 11.54 -7.03 -1.60
C LEU A 12 10.58 -7.73 -2.59
N THR A 13 9.45 -8.25 -2.10
CA THR A 13 8.43 -8.92 -2.93
C THR A 13 7.69 -7.95 -3.88
N LEU A 14 7.58 -6.67 -3.54
CA LEU A 14 6.96 -5.62 -4.38
C LEU A 14 7.83 -5.19 -5.57
N SER A 15 9.15 -5.42 -5.53
CA SER A 15 10.12 -4.90 -6.52
C SER A 15 10.36 -5.80 -7.75
N CYS A 16 9.72 -6.97 -7.79
CA CYS A 16 10.10 -8.12 -8.62
C CYS A 16 9.10 -8.49 -9.72
N GLY A 17 8.18 -7.58 -10.07
CA GLY A 17 7.24 -7.79 -11.16
C GLY A 17 7.52 -6.86 -12.33
N THR A 18 8.35 -7.28 -13.30
CA THR A 18 8.26 -7.02 -14.76
C THR A 18 9.62 -7.17 -15.45
N ALA A 19 9.72 -8.08 -16.43
CA ALA A 19 10.83 -8.11 -17.39
C ALA A 19 10.39 -8.68 -18.75
N ILE A 20 10.53 -7.88 -19.83
CA ILE A 20 10.64 -8.35 -21.21
C ILE A 20 11.79 -7.56 -21.85
N ALA A 21 12.70 -8.28 -22.52
CA ALA A 21 13.96 -7.81 -23.09
C ALA A 21 13.79 -7.04 -24.42
N ILE A 22 14.76 -6.18 -24.79
CA ILE A 22 15.44 -6.12 -26.11
C ILE A 22 16.58 -5.05 -26.12
N ASN A 23 17.56 -5.29 -27.01
CA ASN A 23 18.95 -4.81 -27.15
C ASN A 23 19.20 -3.32 -27.51
N LEU A 24 20.43 -2.88 -27.17
CA LEU A 24 21.08 -1.58 -27.45
C LEU A 24 21.34 -1.27 -28.94
N SER A 25 21.39 0.03 -29.28
CA SER A 25 22.48 0.63 -30.07
C SER A 25 22.64 2.15 -29.83
N GLN A 26 23.86 2.66 -30.07
CA GLN A 26 24.47 3.91 -29.57
C GLN A 26 24.42 5.09 -30.56
N SER A 27 24.43 6.35 -30.05
CA SER A 27 25.28 7.49 -30.51
C SER A 27 24.97 8.75 -29.66
N LYS A 28 25.94 9.37 -28.93
CA LYS A 28 26.86 10.49 -29.32
C LYS A 28 26.13 11.72 -29.87
N GLU A 29 26.37 12.98 -29.50
CA GLU A 29 27.28 13.69 -28.60
C GLU A 29 26.95 15.21 -28.69
N LEU A 30 27.46 16.03 -27.75
CA LEU A 30 27.64 17.50 -27.78
C LEU A 30 26.41 18.43 -27.59
N SER A 31 26.50 19.61 -26.98
CA SER A 31 27.38 20.27 -25.99
C SER A 31 26.94 21.75 -25.86
N LYS A 32 27.03 22.34 -24.64
CA LYS A 32 27.30 23.77 -24.35
C LYS A 32 26.19 24.78 -24.75
N THR A 33 25.85 25.87 -24.03
CA THR A 33 26.47 26.62 -22.93
C THR A 33 25.47 27.63 -22.34
N VAL A 34 25.56 27.79 -21.03
CA VAL A 34 25.19 28.85 -20.03
C VAL A 34 25.68 30.27 -20.45
N PRO A 35 25.45 31.43 -19.75
CA PRO A 35 24.56 31.87 -18.63
C PRO A 35 23.80 33.21 -18.86
N GLY A 36 22.95 33.61 -17.90
CA GLY A 36 22.62 35.04 -17.69
C GLY A 36 21.91 35.34 -16.37
N SER A 37 22.68 35.74 -15.35
CA SER A 37 22.28 36.16 -14.00
C SER A 37 21.62 37.55 -13.93
N GLN A 38 20.74 37.82 -12.93
CA GLN A 38 20.90 38.93 -11.96
C GLN A 38 19.75 39.12 -10.92
N LYS A 39 20.13 39.02 -9.63
CA LYS A 39 19.94 39.98 -8.49
C LYS A 39 18.51 40.41 -8.09
N ILE A 40 17.99 39.95 -6.93
CA ILE A 40 18.11 40.45 -5.53
C ILE A 40 17.43 41.80 -5.24
N SER A 41 16.44 41.77 -4.34
CA SER A 41 16.19 42.84 -3.35
C SER A 41 15.59 42.28 -2.05
N THR A 42 16.20 42.67 -0.94
CA THR A 42 15.94 42.37 0.48
C THR A 42 14.79 43.19 1.09
N GLU A 43 14.04 42.62 2.05
CA GLU A 43 13.42 43.40 3.13
C GLU A 43 13.24 42.64 4.46
N VAL A 44 13.04 43.41 5.53
CA VAL A 44 13.58 43.23 6.89
C VAL A 44 12.55 42.73 7.93
N GLN A 45 13.04 41.97 8.91
CA GLN A 45 12.35 41.41 10.08
C GLN A 45 11.82 42.43 11.10
N LYS A 46 10.73 42.07 11.82
CA LYS A 46 10.37 42.62 13.14
C LYS A 46 9.94 41.52 14.13
N LYS A 47 10.57 41.51 15.31
CA LYS A 47 10.32 40.63 16.47
C LYS A 47 9.21 41.15 17.39
N GLN A 48 8.49 40.26 18.10
CA GLN A 48 7.82 40.57 19.38
C GLN A 48 7.85 39.41 20.39
N LYS A 49 7.81 39.78 21.68
CA LYS A 49 8.08 38.98 22.91
C LYS A 49 6.80 38.50 23.64
N THR A 50 6.96 37.48 24.48
CA THR A 50 6.01 36.68 25.30
C THR A 50 5.55 37.31 26.64
N ALA A 51 4.36 36.93 27.16
CA ALA A 51 3.88 37.18 28.54
C ALA A 51 3.07 35.99 29.13
N ALA A 52 3.15 35.77 30.46
CA ALA A 52 2.62 34.62 31.21
C ALA A 52 1.17 34.78 31.75
N SER A 53 0.44 33.67 31.96
CA SER A 53 -1.03 33.61 32.19
C SER A 53 -1.48 33.26 33.64
N LYS A 54 -2.58 33.89 34.10
CA LYS A 54 -3.36 33.64 35.34
C LYS A 54 -4.37 32.49 35.14
N LYS A 55 -4.63 31.65 36.17
CA LYS A 55 -5.66 30.59 36.17
C LYS A 55 -7.07 31.17 35.90
N ARG A 56 -7.65 30.83 34.74
CA ARG A 56 -9.02 31.19 34.31
C ARG A 56 -10.04 30.18 34.84
N LYS A 57 -11.28 30.62 35.06
CA LYS A 57 -12.42 29.77 35.48
C LYS A 57 -13.23 29.39 34.22
N GLY A 58 -13.40 28.10 33.96
CA GLY A 58 -14.00 27.54 32.73
C GLY A 58 -13.10 26.47 32.10
N THR A 59 -13.58 25.74 31.09
CA THR A 59 -12.82 24.70 30.39
C THR A 59 -12.12 25.25 29.15
N ALA A 60 -10.81 25.03 29.04
CA ALA A 60 -10.03 25.37 27.86
C ALA A 60 -10.52 24.59 26.64
N GLY A 61 -10.65 25.24 25.49
CA GLY A 61 -11.25 24.67 24.28
C GLY A 61 -12.77 24.74 24.23
N VAL A 62 -13.45 25.17 25.30
CA VAL A 62 -14.92 25.38 25.31
C VAL A 62 -15.24 26.83 25.67
N ASP A 63 -14.83 27.28 26.86
CA ASP A 63 -15.13 28.64 27.34
C ASP A 63 -14.12 29.67 26.82
N TYR A 64 -12.85 29.27 26.71
CA TYR A 64 -11.75 30.10 26.21
C TYR A 64 -10.76 29.25 25.40
N PRO A 65 -9.95 29.85 24.51
CA PRO A 65 -9.02 29.09 23.67
C PRO A 65 -8.01 28.31 24.49
N THR A 66 -7.65 27.12 24.01
CA THR A 66 -6.54 26.30 24.51
C THR A 66 -5.19 26.98 24.26
N SER A 67 -4.14 26.42 24.86
CA SER A 67 -2.75 26.85 24.66
C SER A 67 -2.25 26.83 23.20
N ASP A 68 -2.84 26.00 22.33
CA ASP A 68 -2.58 25.98 20.88
C ASP A 68 -3.62 26.73 20.03
N GLY A 69 -4.53 27.45 20.68
CA GLY A 69 -5.46 28.39 20.04
C GLY A 69 -6.84 27.82 19.70
N PHE A 70 -7.09 26.54 19.93
CA PHE A 70 -8.38 25.91 19.68
C PHE A 70 -9.48 26.42 20.61
N LYS A 71 -10.63 26.75 20.05
CA LYS A 71 -11.88 26.95 20.80
C LYS A 71 -13.02 26.34 20.00
N LEU A 72 -13.88 25.59 20.67
CA LEU A 72 -15.06 25.01 20.06
C LEU A 72 -16.03 26.11 19.63
N GLU A 73 -16.39 26.11 18.36
CA GLU A 73 -17.34 27.02 17.73
C GLU A 73 -18.47 26.21 17.06
N ALA A 74 -19.59 26.88 16.74
CA ALA A 74 -20.76 26.20 16.18
C ALA A 74 -20.49 25.50 14.83
N HIS A 75 -19.46 25.95 14.10
CA HIS A 75 -19.04 25.39 12.83
C HIS A 75 -17.80 24.48 12.94
N SER A 76 -17.30 24.20 14.14
CA SER A 76 -16.19 23.28 14.32
C SER A 76 -16.59 21.89 13.85
N LYS A 77 -15.76 21.29 12.97
CA LYS A 77 -16.04 19.98 12.39
C LYS A 77 -15.84 18.88 13.43
N ILE A 78 -16.93 18.22 13.80
CA ILE A 78 -16.90 17.04 14.66
C ILE A 78 -16.45 15.84 13.82
N LEU A 79 -15.27 15.32 14.10
CA LEU A 79 -14.69 14.19 13.39
C LEU A 79 -15.31 12.86 13.84
N SER A 80 -15.59 12.74 15.14
CA SER A 80 -16.24 11.56 15.69
C SER A 80 -16.87 11.82 17.05
N ARG A 81 -17.72 10.89 17.49
CA ARG A 81 -18.36 10.86 18.80
C ARG A 81 -18.02 9.54 19.48
N THR A 82 -17.65 9.63 20.75
CA THR A 82 -17.37 8.48 21.61
C THR A 82 -18.43 8.39 22.70
N ASP A 83 -18.35 7.38 23.57
CA ASP A 83 -19.27 7.22 24.69
C ASP A 83 -19.12 8.33 25.75
N SER A 84 -17.97 9.01 25.82
CA SER A 84 -17.65 10.01 26.85
C SER A 84 -17.33 11.43 26.33
N GLY A 85 -17.22 11.63 25.01
CA GLY A 85 -16.91 12.94 24.44
C GLY A 85 -16.88 12.99 22.91
N VAL A 86 -16.51 14.15 22.37
CA VAL A 86 -16.41 14.43 20.93
C VAL A 86 -14.96 14.70 20.50
N VAL A 87 -14.62 14.25 19.30
CA VAL A 87 -13.36 14.56 18.62
C VAL A 87 -13.61 15.67 17.61
N VAL A 88 -12.79 16.71 17.63
CA VAL A 88 -12.99 17.93 16.84
C VAL A 88 -11.74 18.25 16.05
N GLU A 89 -11.89 18.56 14.76
CA GLU A 89 -10.79 18.91 13.87
C GLU A 89 -10.21 20.28 14.24
N HIS A 90 -8.88 20.39 14.25
CA HIS A 90 -8.18 21.65 14.42
C HIS A 90 -6.87 21.65 13.64
N GLY A 91 -6.84 22.36 12.52
CA GLY A 91 -5.69 22.39 11.62
C GLY A 91 -5.35 21.00 11.11
N ASN A 92 -4.18 20.50 11.49
CA ASN A 92 -3.65 19.18 11.10
C ASN A 92 -3.77 18.11 12.21
N HIS A 93 -4.44 18.41 13.32
CA HIS A 93 -4.63 17.50 14.44
C HIS A 93 -6.06 17.58 14.99
N SER A 94 -6.33 16.90 16.10
CA SER A 94 -7.68 16.82 16.67
C SER A 94 -7.69 17.02 18.17
N HIS A 95 -8.70 17.71 18.67
CA HIS A 95 -8.97 17.86 20.09
C HIS A 95 -10.03 16.88 20.57
N PHE A 96 -9.96 16.51 21.84
CA PHE A 96 -11.01 15.76 22.51
C PHE A 96 -11.69 16.61 23.56
N ILE A 97 -13.03 16.64 23.56
CA ILE A 97 -13.83 17.36 24.56
C ILE A 97 -14.79 16.38 25.22
N PHE A 98 -14.69 16.22 26.55
CA PHE A 98 -15.59 15.36 27.32
C PHE A 98 -17.01 15.93 27.32
N TYR A 99 -18.04 15.08 27.23
CA TYR A 99 -19.43 15.53 27.30
C TYR A 99 -19.74 16.25 28.62
N LYS A 100 -19.07 15.85 29.71
CA LYS A 100 -19.13 16.56 30.99
C LYS A 100 -18.74 18.04 30.88
N ASP A 101 -17.75 18.36 30.04
CA ASP A 101 -17.26 19.73 29.85
C ASP A 101 -18.17 20.57 28.92
N LEU A 102 -19.08 19.92 28.18
CA LEU A 102 -20.10 20.58 27.36
C LEU A 102 -21.40 20.84 28.14
N GLN A 103 -21.58 20.19 29.30
CA GLN A 103 -22.79 20.29 30.10
C GLN A 103 -23.00 21.70 30.64
N GLY A 104 -24.16 22.30 30.36
CA GLY A 104 -24.48 23.68 30.76
C GLY A 104 -23.87 24.77 29.88
N THR A 105 -23.25 24.40 28.76
CA THR A 105 -22.73 25.33 27.74
C THR A 105 -23.68 25.42 26.53
N ALA A 106 -23.44 26.35 25.61
CA ALA A 106 -24.17 26.45 24.35
C ALA A 106 -24.01 25.20 23.46
N PHE A 107 -23.04 24.34 23.75
CA PHE A 107 -22.75 23.10 23.01
C PHE A 107 -23.32 21.85 23.66
N ALA A 108 -24.15 21.99 24.71
CA ALA A 108 -24.77 20.84 25.40
C ALA A 108 -25.61 19.93 24.48
N TYR A 109 -26.09 20.46 23.34
CA TYR A 109 -26.80 19.68 22.32
C TYR A 109 -25.93 18.62 21.64
N LEU A 110 -24.61 18.69 21.78
CA LEU A 110 -23.69 17.66 21.30
C LEU A 110 -23.65 16.43 22.22
N ILE A 111 -24.33 16.43 23.36
CA ILE A 111 -24.34 15.29 24.30
C ILE A 111 -25.48 14.33 23.90
N PRO A 112 -25.19 13.08 23.47
CA PRO A 112 -26.23 12.12 23.13
C PRO A 112 -26.95 11.59 24.39
N GLU A 113 -28.18 11.10 24.21
CA GLU A 113 -28.98 10.54 25.30
C GLU A 113 -28.33 9.25 25.83
N GLY A 114 -28.10 9.18 27.14
CA GLY A 114 -27.37 8.06 27.78
C GLY A 114 -25.84 8.17 27.78
N ALA A 115 -25.27 9.29 27.31
CA ALA A 115 -23.81 9.50 27.29
C ALA A 115 -23.16 9.47 28.68
N SER A 116 -21.93 8.97 28.74
CA SER A 116 -21.14 8.96 29.97
C SER A 116 -20.63 10.37 30.30
N LEU A 117 -21.12 10.94 31.41
CA LEU A 117 -20.65 12.24 31.94
C LEU A 117 -19.47 12.08 32.92
N SER A 118 -18.67 11.04 32.74
CA SER A 118 -17.47 10.79 33.54
C SER A 118 -16.23 11.46 32.91
N LYS A 119 -15.30 11.91 33.76
CA LYS A 119 -14.01 12.48 33.35
C LYS A 119 -12.93 11.88 34.25
N PRO A 120 -11.74 11.52 33.72
CA PRO A 120 -10.64 11.01 34.53
C PRO A 120 -10.33 11.98 35.69
N SER A 121 -10.21 11.46 36.92
CA SER A 121 -9.91 12.26 38.10
C SER A 121 -8.53 12.91 37.99
N GLU A 122 -8.44 14.21 38.26
CA GLU A 122 -7.21 15.02 38.29
C GLU A 122 -6.24 14.55 39.39
N LEU A 123 -5.61 13.39 39.18
CA LEU A 123 -4.44 12.98 39.96
C LEU A 123 -3.20 13.60 39.31
N VAL A 124 -2.69 14.60 40.01
CA VAL A 124 -1.50 15.42 39.76
C VAL A 124 -0.30 14.56 39.31
N MET A 125 -0.08 14.46 38.00
CA MET A 125 1.27 14.20 37.46
C MET A 125 1.98 15.54 37.28
N LYS A 126 3.12 15.70 37.97
CA LYS A 126 3.95 16.91 37.95
C LYS A 126 4.55 17.10 36.55
N SER A 127 4.36 18.32 36.02
CA SER A 127 4.89 18.77 34.73
C SER A 127 6.40 18.53 34.62
N SER A 128 6.83 17.87 33.55
CA SER A 128 8.18 18.04 33.03
C SER A 128 8.15 19.12 31.95
N ASN A 129 9.11 20.05 32.02
CA ASN A 129 9.13 21.33 31.30
C ASN A 129 8.88 21.19 29.79
N PHE A 130 7.71 21.63 29.31
CA PHE A 130 7.48 21.91 27.89
C PHE A 130 8.02 23.30 27.54
N GLY A 131 8.98 23.33 26.61
CA GLY A 131 9.34 24.55 25.90
C GLY A 131 8.19 24.93 24.96
N ALA A 132 7.90 26.23 24.85
CA ALA A 132 6.83 26.75 24.00
C ALA A 132 7.02 26.34 22.53
N GLY A 133 6.31 25.29 22.11
CA GLY A 133 6.23 24.79 20.75
C GLY A 133 4.90 24.07 20.57
N HIS A 134 4.08 24.55 19.64
CA HIS A 134 2.68 24.12 19.42
C HIS A 134 2.53 22.75 18.73
N HIS A 135 3.49 21.84 18.90
CA HIS A 135 3.45 20.50 18.31
C HIS A 135 3.58 19.45 19.41
N TYR A 136 2.47 18.81 19.75
CA TYR A 136 2.45 17.68 20.68
C TYR A 136 3.15 16.46 20.06
N VAL A 137 4.13 15.89 20.76
CA VAL A 137 4.78 14.62 20.41
C VAL A 137 4.23 13.55 21.34
N PHE A 138 3.66 12.49 20.78
CA PHE A 138 2.96 11.46 21.55
C PHE A 138 3.85 10.73 22.56
N ASP A 139 3.47 10.80 23.84
CA ASP A 139 4.02 9.98 24.92
C ASP A 139 2.89 9.11 25.52
N PRO A 140 3.01 7.77 25.54
CA PRO A 140 2.04 6.88 26.16
C PRO A 140 1.68 7.20 27.62
N LYS A 141 2.52 7.93 28.36
CA LYS A 141 2.24 8.35 29.74
C LYS A 141 1.16 9.42 29.85
N ASP A 142 0.89 10.14 28.76
CA ASP A 142 -0.10 11.21 28.73
C ASP A 142 -1.52 10.69 28.43
N ILE A 143 -1.67 9.38 28.15
CA ILE A 143 -2.96 8.74 27.86
C ILE A 143 -3.83 8.77 29.11
N VAL A 144 -4.97 9.46 29.01
CA VAL A 144 -5.98 9.54 30.09
C VAL A 144 -7.24 8.74 29.79
N ALA A 145 -7.46 8.36 28.52
CA ALA A 145 -8.50 7.44 28.08
C ALA A 145 -8.11 6.81 26.73
N GLU A 146 -8.66 5.64 26.43
CA GLU A 146 -8.42 4.88 25.19
C GLU A 146 -9.73 4.27 24.72
N ASP A 147 -9.98 4.31 23.41
CA ASP A 147 -11.07 3.59 22.76
C ASP A 147 -10.55 2.74 21.58
N ALA A 148 -11.45 2.15 20.78
CA ALA A 148 -11.07 1.29 19.65
C ALA A 148 -10.22 2.01 18.59
N ASN A 149 -10.36 3.33 18.43
CA ASN A 149 -9.82 4.12 17.33
C ASN A 149 -8.62 4.99 17.72
N GLY A 150 -8.54 5.42 18.99
CA GLY A 150 -7.55 6.39 19.41
C GLY A 150 -7.26 6.44 20.90
N TYR A 151 -6.28 7.28 21.24
CA TYR A 151 -5.90 7.65 22.58
C TYR A 151 -6.30 9.09 22.85
N THR A 152 -7.01 9.34 23.94
CA THR A 152 -7.19 10.68 24.48
C THR A 152 -6.01 10.98 25.39
N VAL A 153 -5.18 11.94 24.98
CA VAL A 153 -3.96 12.32 25.69
C VAL A 153 -4.08 13.73 26.26
N ARG A 154 -3.54 13.96 27.45
CA ARG A 154 -3.54 15.28 28.08
C ARG A 154 -2.34 16.09 27.59
N HIS A 155 -2.59 17.28 27.08
CA HIS A 155 -1.55 18.22 26.64
C HIS A 155 -1.83 19.60 27.26
N ASP A 156 -0.94 20.03 28.17
CA ASP A 156 -1.06 21.26 28.95
C ASP A 156 -2.44 21.49 29.61
N ASP A 157 -3.28 22.33 29.00
CA ASP A 157 -4.59 22.76 29.49
C ASP A 157 -5.77 22.06 28.80
N HIS A 158 -5.52 21.18 27.83
CA HIS A 158 -6.54 20.51 27.03
C HIS A 158 -6.20 19.05 26.71
N PHE A 159 -6.99 18.43 25.84
CA PHE A 159 -6.80 17.05 25.41
C PHE A 159 -6.74 16.97 23.88
N HIS A 160 -5.81 16.16 23.38
CA HIS A 160 -5.77 15.75 21.99
C HIS A 160 -6.36 14.35 21.85
N TYR A 161 -6.89 14.06 20.66
CA TYR A 161 -7.27 12.72 20.28
C TYR A 161 -6.31 12.22 19.21
N ILE A 162 -5.51 11.22 19.58
CA ILE A 162 -4.48 10.68 18.72
C ILE A 162 -4.95 9.33 18.19
N LEU A 163 -5.17 9.25 16.88
CA LEU A 163 -5.58 8.01 16.24
C LEU A 163 -4.49 6.96 16.39
N LYS A 164 -4.88 5.73 16.73
CA LYS A 164 -3.92 4.61 16.80
C LYS A 164 -3.23 4.38 15.47
N SER A 165 -3.92 4.68 14.37
CA SER A 165 -3.38 4.65 13.01
C SER A 165 -2.31 5.71 12.73
N SER A 166 -2.23 6.80 13.51
CA SER A 166 -1.26 7.89 13.27
C SER A 166 0.07 7.72 14.00
N LEU A 167 0.22 6.71 14.87
CA LEU A 167 1.35 6.61 15.81
C LEU A 167 2.54 5.76 15.38
N GLY A 168 2.54 5.16 14.19
CA GLY A 168 3.71 4.50 13.59
C GLY A 168 4.38 3.36 14.40
N LEU A 169 3.87 3.03 15.60
CA LEU A 169 4.38 2.00 16.49
C LEU A 169 3.34 0.90 16.66
N THR A 170 3.62 -0.24 16.05
CA THR A 170 3.06 -1.55 16.41
C THR A 170 3.30 -1.82 17.91
N SER A 171 2.34 -1.59 18.79
CA SER A 171 2.45 -1.98 20.19
C SER A 171 2.00 -3.43 20.35
N THR A 172 2.82 -4.18 21.07
CA THR A 172 2.47 -5.42 21.74
C THR A 172 1.20 -5.25 22.58
N THR A 173 0.21 -6.11 22.41
CA THR A 173 -0.71 -6.48 23.50
C THR A 173 -0.83 -8.00 23.58
N PRO A 174 -0.69 -8.58 24.79
CA PRO A 174 -1.13 -9.93 25.03
C PRO A 174 -2.65 -9.94 25.20
N THR A 175 -3.28 -10.91 24.52
CA THR A 175 -4.63 -11.47 24.76
C THR A 175 -5.83 -10.71 24.17
N SER A 176 -6.30 -11.29 23.06
CA SER A 176 -7.69 -11.53 22.64
C SER A 176 -8.56 -10.38 22.11
N LEU A 177 -8.89 -10.57 20.82
CA LEU A 177 -10.17 -10.37 20.12
C LEU A 177 -10.27 -9.21 19.12
N THR A 178 -10.57 -9.66 17.88
CA THR A 178 -11.15 -8.96 16.72
C THR A 178 -10.27 -7.95 15.97
N HIS A 179 -9.45 -8.48 15.05
CA HIS A 179 -8.86 -7.76 13.92
C HIS A 179 -9.59 -8.18 12.63
N SER A 180 -10.18 -7.21 11.93
CA SER A 180 -10.46 -7.26 10.50
C SER A 180 -9.52 -6.24 9.87
N GLN A 181 -8.47 -6.72 9.20
CA GLN A 181 -7.62 -5.91 8.33
C GLN A 181 -7.24 -6.76 7.11
N THR A 182 -7.72 -6.29 5.96
CA THR A 182 -7.38 -6.72 4.62
C THR A 182 -5.98 -6.21 4.24
N PHE A 183 -5.09 -7.13 3.85
CA PHE A 183 -3.85 -6.80 3.14
C PHE A 183 -4.10 -6.77 1.64
N HIS A 184 -3.68 -5.68 1.01
CA HIS A 184 -3.63 -5.47 -0.44
C HIS A 184 -2.49 -6.30 -1.08
N ARG A 185 -2.78 -6.92 -2.24
CA ARG A 185 -1.79 -7.29 -3.27
C ARG A 185 -2.10 -6.47 -4.53
N SER A 186 -1.06 -5.88 -5.14
CA SER A 186 -0.97 -5.25 -6.47
C SER A 186 -2.13 -4.34 -6.93
N ARG A 187 -1.89 -3.02 -6.95
CA ARG A 187 -2.78 -2.05 -7.63
C ARG A 187 -2.62 -2.18 -9.15
N HIS A 188 -3.44 -3.02 -9.76
CA HIS A 188 -4.34 -2.46 -10.76
C HIS A 188 -5.57 -1.96 -10.00
N TYR A 189 -5.80 -0.65 -10.10
CA TYR A 189 -6.98 0.11 -9.70
C TYR A 189 -8.24 -0.65 -10.19
N VAL A 190 -9.31 -1.02 -9.46
CA VAL A 190 -10.24 -0.35 -8.50
C VAL A 190 -11.19 -1.45 -7.90
N PRO A 191 -12.06 -1.26 -6.86
CA PRO A 191 -12.03 -0.49 -5.61
C PRO A 191 -12.20 -1.35 -4.32
N GLN A 192 -11.68 -0.85 -3.20
CA GLN A 192 -12.30 -0.95 -1.86
C GLN A 192 -12.30 0.48 -1.32
N ASN A 193 -13.43 0.99 -0.80
CA ASN A 193 -13.64 2.37 -0.32
C ASN A 193 -12.59 2.87 0.70
N ARG A 194 -11.43 3.28 0.18
CA ARG A 194 -10.68 4.44 0.63
C ARG A 194 -10.91 5.47 -0.46
N GLY A 195 -11.23 6.69 -0.07
CA GLY A 195 -11.52 7.76 -1.03
C GLY A 195 -10.43 7.94 -2.10
N ILE A 196 -10.78 8.62 -3.18
CA ILE A 196 -9.90 8.86 -4.31
C ILE A 196 -8.94 10.00 -3.97
N SER A 197 -7.64 9.75 -4.10
CA SER A 197 -6.59 10.74 -3.86
C SER A 197 -6.75 11.88 -4.88
N GLY A 198 -6.75 13.12 -4.41
CA GLY A 198 -7.10 14.30 -5.22
C GLY A 198 -8.59 14.64 -5.24
N LEU A 199 -9.49 13.83 -4.67
CA LEU A 199 -10.94 14.14 -4.57
C LEU A 199 -11.44 14.05 -3.13
N ASP A 200 -11.23 12.92 -2.46
CA ASP A 200 -11.71 12.67 -1.10
C ASP A 200 -10.69 13.13 -0.04
N TYR A 201 -9.40 13.07 -0.37
CA TYR A 201 -8.27 13.61 0.41
C TYR A 201 -7.17 14.10 -0.52
N ALA A 202 -6.24 14.91 -0.01
CA ALA A 202 -5.17 15.49 -0.81
C ALA A 202 -4.18 14.40 -1.27
N THR A 203 -3.68 14.52 -2.49
CA THR A 203 -2.55 13.76 -3.04
C THR A 203 -1.26 14.07 -2.29
N SER A 204 -0.22 13.28 -2.58
CA SER A 204 1.12 13.51 -2.02
C SER A 204 1.78 14.85 -2.38
N ASP A 205 1.31 15.59 -3.40
CA ASP A 205 1.73 16.98 -3.70
C ASP A 205 0.79 18.03 -3.09
N GLY A 206 -0.19 17.61 -2.27
CA GLY A 206 -1.18 18.47 -1.63
C GLY A 206 -2.38 18.84 -2.51
N PHE A 207 -2.50 18.29 -3.72
CA PHE A 207 -3.64 18.54 -4.59
C PHE A 207 -4.92 17.89 -4.05
N LYS A 208 -5.98 18.69 -3.88
CA LYS A 208 -7.34 18.21 -3.65
C LYS A 208 -8.29 19.06 -4.48
N PHE A 209 -9.03 18.42 -5.37
CA PHE A 209 -9.99 19.06 -6.25
C PHE A 209 -11.13 19.68 -5.45
N ASP A 210 -11.37 20.96 -5.72
CA ASP A 210 -12.35 21.79 -5.04
C ASP A 210 -13.49 22.25 -5.98
N GLY A 211 -13.53 21.70 -7.20
CA GLY A 211 -14.47 22.10 -8.24
C GLY A 211 -13.96 23.20 -9.18
N THR A 212 -12.73 23.70 -8.99
CA THR A 212 -12.14 24.77 -9.80
C THR A 212 -10.85 24.33 -10.50
N GLY A 213 -10.27 25.20 -11.35
CA GLY A 213 -8.98 24.95 -11.98
C GLY A 213 -8.98 23.97 -13.17
N ILE A 214 -10.16 23.60 -13.69
CA ILE A 214 -10.28 22.79 -14.91
C ILE A 214 -9.79 23.60 -16.11
N VAL A 215 -8.77 23.09 -16.79
CA VAL A 215 -8.14 23.75 -17.95
C VAL A 215 -8.37 23.00 -19.27
N GLY A 216 -8.91 21.79 -19.21
CA GLY A 216 -9.26 20.99 -20.38
C GLY A 216 -9.87 19.64 -20.04
N THR A 217 -10.18 18.88 -21.09
CA THR A 217 -10.80 17.54 -21.01
C THR A 217 -10.14 16.60 -22.01
N THR A 218 -10.11 15.32 -21.67
CA THR A 218 -9.85 14.20 -22.59
C THR A 218 -11.14 13.41 -22.78
N LYS A 219 -11.09 12.32 -23.54
CA LYS A 219 -12.21 11.38 -23.69
C LYS A 219 -12.64 10.75 -22.34
N GLU A 220 -11.73 10.65 -21.38
CA GLU A 220 -11.94 9.85 -20.15
C GLU A 220 -11.73 10.64 -18.85
N SER A 221 -11.24 11.89 -18.93
CA SER A 221 -10.87 12.68 -17.75
C SER A 221 -11.01 14.20 -17.95
N ILE A 222 -11.18 14.94 -16.85
CA ILE A 222 -10.85 16.37 -16.80
C ILE A 222 -9.34 16.56 -16.55
N LEU A 223 -8.79 17.69 -16.97
CA LEU A 223 -7.43 18.12 -16.64
C LEU A 223 -7.50 19.35 -15.74
N VAL A 224 -6.89 19.26 -14.56
CA VAL A 224 -6.92 20.31 -13.54
C VAL A 224 -5.51 20.83 -13.30
N ASN A 225 -5.34 22.15 -13.36
CA ASN A 225 -4.07 22.78 -13.07
C ASN A 225 -3.86 22.93 -11.55
N HIS A 226 -2.74 22.44 -11.06
CA HIS A 226 -2.29 22.58 -9.68
C HIS A 226 -0.84 23.06 -9.67
N ASN A 227 -0.58 24.24 -9.11
CA ASN A 227 0.78 24.80 -8.95
C ASN A 227 1.68 24.79 -10.20
N GLY A 228 1.10 24.78 -11.40
CA GLY A 228 1.84 24.84 -12.67
C GLY A 228 1.97 23.50 -13.41
N HIS A 229 1.42 22.40 -12.87
CA HIS A 229 1.32 21.10 -13.54
C HIS A 229 -0.13 20.58 -13.55
N LEU A 230 -0.38 19.56 -14.38
CA LEU A 230 -1.72 19.06 -14.63
C LEU A 230 -1.99 17.71 -13.95
N HIS A 231 -3.12 17.64 -13.24
CA HIS A 231 -3.70 16.42 -12.70
C HIS A 231 -4.85 15.94 -13.59
N PRO A 232 -4.81 14.70 -14.11
CA PRO A 232 -5.96 14.09 -14.74
C PRO A 232 -6.89 13.49 -13.67
N ILE A 233 -8.18 13.85 -13.72
CA ILE A 233 -9.21 13.23 -12.87
C ILE A 233 -10.22 12.53 -13.77
N SER A 234 -10.34 11.22 -13.65
CA SER A 234 -11.23 10.45 -14.53
C SER A 234 -12.70 10.79 -14.27
N PHE A 235 -13.53 10.70 -15.31
CA PHE A 235 -14.97 10.86 -15.13
C PHE A 235 -15.53 9.79 -14.18
N GLU A 236 -14.99 8.57 -14.23
CA GLU A 236 -15.36 7.50 -13.30
C GLU A 236 -15.04 7.85 -11.84
N ASP A 237 -13.89 8.47 -11.58
CA ASP A 237 -13.47 8.89 -10.24
C ASP A 237 -14.31 10.05 -9.71
N LEU A 238 -14.63 11.04 -10.55
CA LEU A 238 -15.54 12.14 -10.19
C LEU A 238 -16.90 11.62 -9.72
N ARG A 239 -17.47 10.62 -10.40
CA ARG A 239 -18.73 9.98 -10.03
C ARG A 239 -18.64 9.27 -8.68
N LYS A 240 -17.55 8.55 -8.46
CA LYS A 240 -17.29 7.81 -7.21
C LYS A 240 -17.04 8.70 -5.99
N SER A 241 -16.59 9.94 -6.17
CA SER A 241 -16.33 10.90 -5.09
C SER A 241 -17.37 12.04 -4.99
N GLY A 242 -18.59 11.83 -5.52
CA GLY A 242 -19.70 12.78 -5.34
C GLY A 242 -19.67 14.03 -6.23
N TRP A 243 -18.83 14.03 -7.28
CA TRP A 243 -18.74 15.09 -8.30
C TRP A 243 -19.44 14.70 -9.62
N GLU A 244 -20.52 13.92 -9.54
CA GLU A 244 -21.31 13.43 -10.69
C GLU A 244 -21.68 14.56 -11.66
N THR A 245 -22.09 15.72 -11.14
CA THR A 245 -22.48 16.87 -11.97
C THR A 245 -21.33 17.44 -12.81
N VAL A 246 -20.10 17.40 -12.29
CA VAL A 246 -18.90 17.80 -13.03
C VAL A 246 -18.54 16.75 -14.08
N ALA A 247 -18.69 15.45 -13.74
CA ALA A 247 -18.48 14.37 -14.70
C ALA A 247 -19.44 14.48 -15.90
N GLU A 248 -20.74 14.64 -15.63
CA GLU A 248 -21.76 14.78 -16.67
C GLU A 248 -21.57 16.05 -17.53
N GLU A 249 -21.23 17.18 -16.91
CA GLU A 249 -21.04 18.45 -17.64
C GLU A 249 -19.90 18.37 -18.66
N PHE A 250 -18.76 17.79 -18.28
CA PHE A 250 -17.55 17.80 -19.09
C PHE A 250 -17.45 16.57 -20.01
N GLU A 251 -18.03 15.43 -19.66
CA GLU A 251 -18.11 14.26 -20.54
C GLU A 251 -19.09 14.50 -21.71
N HIS A 252 -20.17 15.25 -21.50
CA HIS A 252 -21.04 15.69 -22.59
C HIS A 252 -20.37 16.68 -23.57
N LYS A 253 -19.42 17.49 -23.09
CA LYS A 253 -18.61 18.38 -23.92
C LYS A 253 -17.57 17.59 -24.72
N ALA A 254 -16.91 16.60 -24.09
CA ALA A 254 -15.92 15.73 -24.73
C ALA A 254 -16.49 14.89 -25.90
N ASN A 255 -17.78 14.53 -25.86
CA ASN A 255 -18.45 13.75 -26.90
C ASN A 255 -18.98 14.58 -28.10
N LYS A 256 -18.69 15.89 -28.16
CA LYS A 256 -19.11 16.78 -29.27
C LYS A 256 -17.90 17.40 -29.97
N LYS A 257 -17.17 16.60 -30.75
CA LYS A 257 -16.42 17.05 -31.95
C LYS A 257 -15.71 15.87 -32.62
N ASP A 258 -16.08 15.59 -33.86
CA ASP A 258 -15.20 14.88 -34.79
C ASP A 258 -14.07 15.83 -35.19
N HIS A 259 -12.84 15.53 -34.78
CA HIS A 259 -11.66 16.18 -35.30
C HIS A 259 -10.80 15.19 -36.10
N ASN A 260 -10.96 15.26 -37.42
CA ASN A 260 -9.92 14.89 -38.38
C ASN A 260 -8.76 15.90 -38.25
N THR A 261 -7.52 15.46 -37.97
CA THR A 261 -6.28 16.02 -38.58
C THR A 261 -5.00 15.22 -38.27
N VAL A 262 -4.63 14.37 -39.24
CA VAL A 262 -3.31 14.18 -39.91
C VAL A 262 -2.00 14.09 -39.11
N GLU A 263 -1.44 12.86 -39.17
CA GLU A 263 -0.05 12.49 -39.48
C GLU A 263 0.99 13.63 -39.66
N LYS A 264 1.62 14.04 -38.55
CA LYS A 264 3.01 14.55 -38.56
C LYS A 264 3.72 14.55 -37.19
N LYS A 265 3.21 13.81 -36.19
CA LYS A 265 3.68 13.89 -34.79
C LYS A 265 4.19 12.57 -34.19
N GLU A 266 4.19 11.46 -34.92
CA GLU A 266 4.53 10.16 -34.31
C GLU A 266 6.02 10.05 -33.93
N ASP A 267 6.92 10.58 -34.76
CA ASP A 267 8.36 10.59 -34.46
C ASP A 267 8.71 11.56 -33.30
N ASP A 268 8.08 12.75 -33.24
CA ASP A 268 8.25 13.71 -32.12
C ASP A 268 7.65 13.16 -30.82
N PHE A 269 6.52 12.45 -30.94
CA PHE A 269 5.87 11.76 -29.83
C PHE A 269 6.78 10.68 -29.24
N GLN A 270 7.29 9.76 -30.06
CA GLN A 270 8.15 8.68 -29.58
C GLN A 270 9.44 9.21 -28.97
N LEU A 271 10.07 10.24 -29.57
CA LEU A 271 11.27 10.86 -29.03
C LEU A 271 11.05 11.49 -27.65
N LYS A 272 9.93 12.19 -27.45
CA LYS A 272 9.61 12.83 -26.17
C LYS A 272 9.11 11.84 -25.12
N LEU A 273 8.43 10.77 -25.54
CA LEU A 273 8.08 9.64 -24.69
C LEU A 273 9.33 8.96 -24.14
N ASP A 274 10.29 8.62 -25.00
CA ASP A 274 11.55 8.01 -24.59
C ASP A 274 12.38 8.96 -23.69
N TYR A 275 12.36 10.26 -24.00
CA TYR A 275 13.00 11.28 -23.19
C TYR A 275 12.40 11.37 -21.78
N LEU A 276 11.07 11.45 -21.68
CA LEU A 276 10.34 11.52 -20.41
C LEU A 276 10.51 10.23 -19.59
N ALA A 277 10.36 9.06 -20.23
CA ALA A 277 10.56 7.75 -19.61
C ALA A 277 11.96 7.64 -18.98
N LYS A 278 13.00 8.07 -19.72
CA LYS A 278 14.38 8.09 -19.23
C LYS A 278 14.57 9.09 -18.08
N ALA A 279 13.98 10.27 -18.16
CA ALA A 279 14.09 11.32 -17.14
C ALA A 279 13.44 10.89 -15.82
N LEU A 280 12.28 10.22 -15.88
CA LEU A 280 11.53 9.74 -14.72
C LEU A 280 11.96 8.35 -14.24
N ASN A 281 12.91 7.70 -14.94
CA ASN A 281 13.32 6.31 -14.69
C ASN A 281 12.11 5.34 -14.69
N LEU A 282 11.17 5.55 -15.62
CA LEU A 282 10.00 4.73 -15.84
C LEU A 282 10.13 3.98 -17.18
N PRO A 283 9.59 2.75 -17.31
CA PRO A 283 9.43 2.14 -18.61
C PRO A 283 8.41 2.96 -19.43
N SER A 284 8.66 3.19 -20.72
CA SER A 284 7.75 3.96 -21.58
C SER A 284 6.33 3.37 -21.65
N THR A 285 6.19 2.07 -21.37
CA THR A 285 4.91 1.36 -21.33
C THR A 285 3.96 1.79 -20.20
N VAL A 286 4.43 2.49 -19.17
CA VAL A 286 3.56 3.02 -18.10
C VAL A 286 3.18 4.49 -18.32
N ILE A 287 3.63 5.11 -19.41
CA ILE A 287 3.30 6.47 -19.79
C ILE A 287 2.24 6.42 -20.89
N GLU A 288 1.03 6.91 -20.59
CA GLU A 288 -0.12 6.84 -21.47
C GLU A 288 -0.16 8.07 -22.39
N ARG A 289 -0.39 7.85 -23.69
CA ARG A 289 -0.76 8.93 -24.62
C ARG A 289 -2.17 9.40 -24.28
N ILE A 290 -2.32 10.68 -24.03
CA ILE A 290 -3.63 11.31 -23.91
C ILE A 290 -3.82 12.34 -25.02
N GLU A 291 -5.07 12.56 -25.39
CA GLU A 291 -5.46 13.57 -26.37
C GLU A 291 -6.59 14.41 -25.79
N THR A 292 -6.42 15.72 -25.83
CA THR A 292 -7.43 16.69 -25.36
C THR A 292 -8.45 16.98 -26.46
N GLU A 293 -9.63 17.47 -26.09
CA GLU A 293 -10.69 17.83 -27.04
C GLU A 293 -10.24 18.86 -28.10
N ASP A 294 -9.28 19.74 -27.76
CA ASP A 294 -8.69 20.71 -28.67
C ASP A 294 -7.57 20.14 -29.57
N GLY A 295 -7.36 18.82 -29.55
CA GLY A 295 -6.40 18.11 -30.42
C GLY A 295 -4.94 18.19 -29.96
N ARG A 296 -4.67 18.61 -28.71
CA ARG A 296 -3.32 18.55 -28.13
C ARG A 296 -3.03 17.15 -27.62
N ILE A 297 -1.77 16.75 -27.72
CA ILE A 297 -1.28 15.45 -27.27
C ILE A 297 -0.52 15.67 -25.96
N GLY A 298 -0.78 14.82 -24.96
CA GLY A 298 -0.05 14.79 -23.70
C GLY A 298 0.45 13.40 -23.36
N LEU A 299 1.38 13.35 -22.41
CA LEU A 299 1.92 12.14 -21.81
C LEU A 299 1.51 12.11 -20.33
N LYS A 300 0.66 11.13 -19.97
CA LYS A 300 0.23 10.88 -18.61
C LYS A 300 1.15 9.84 -17.97
N TYR A 301 1.70 10.12 -16.80
CA TYR A 301 2.60 9.20 -16.10
C TYR A 301 2.24 9.08 -14.62
N PRO A 302 2.45 7.89 -14.01
CA PRO A 302 2.22 7.69 -12.59
C PRO A 302 3.33 8.34 -11.75
N HIS A 303 2.94 8.95 -10.63
CA HIS A 303 3.88 9.53 -9.66
C HIS A 303 3.33 9.32 -8.23
N HIS A 304 4.09 8.60 -7.40
CA HIS A 304 3.69 8.17 -6.06
C HIS A 304 2.28 7.55 -6.00
N ASP A 305 1.30 8.30 -5.48
CA ASP A 305 -0.07 7.86 -5.23
C ASP A 305 -1.09 8.38 -6.27
N HIS A 306 -0.66 9.13 -7.27
CA HIS A 306 -1.50 9.73 -8.31
C HIS A 306 -0.78 9.76 -9.68
N SER A 307 -1.28 10.55 -10.64
CA SER A 307 -0.69 10.69 -11.97
C SER A 307 -0.62 12.15 -12.39
N HIS A 308 0.33 12.48 -13.26
CA HIS A 308 0.46 13.80 -13.86
C HIS A 308 0.38 13.74 -15.37
N VAL A 309 0.10 14.88 -15.97
CA VAL A 309 0.09 15.09 -17.42
C VAL A 309 1.09 16.17 -17.78
N LEU A 310 1.96 15.87 -18.76
CA LEU A 310 2.76 16.88 -19.47
C LEU A 310 2.29 16.95 -20.92
N MET A 311 2.01 18.16 -21.42
CA MET A 311 1.68 18.30 -22.84
C MET A 311 2.93 18.12 -23.69
N LEU A 312 2.78 17.49 -24.86
CA LEU A 312 3.89 17.21 -25.75
C LEU A 312 4.59 18.49 -26.22
N GLU A 313 3.86 19.62 -26.27
CA GLU A 313 4.39 20.95 -26.58
C GLU A 313 5.26 21.56 -25.45
N ASP A 314 5.05 21.14 -24.20
CA ASP A 314 5.80 21.60 -23.03
C ASP A 314 7.06 20.77 -22.77
N ILE A 315 7.24 19.65 -23.47
CA ILE A 315 8.44 18.81 -23.36
C ILE A 315 9.48 19.28 -24.37
N GLU A 316 10.53 19.91 -23.87
CA GLU A 316 11.71 20.27 -24.66
C GLU A 316 12.85 19.28 -24.42
N ILE A 317 13.25 18.54 -25.47
CA ILE A 317 14.35 17.57 -25.37
C ILE A 317 15.64 18.28 -24.96
N GLY A 318 16.26 17.79 -23.88
CA GLY A 318 17.49 18.36 -23.32
C GLY A 318 17.27 19.36 -22.18
N LYS A 319 16.03 19.76 -21.87
CA LYS A 319 15.70 20.50 -20.64
C LYS A 319 15.17 19.56 -19.55
N PRO A 320 15.49 19.79 -18.25
CA PRO A 320 14.94 18.98 -17.17
C PRO A 320 13.42 18.91 -17.24
N ILE A 321 12.86 17.72 -17.00
CA ILE A 321 11.41 17.56 -16.82
C ILE A 321 11.04 18.17 -15.46
N PRO A 322 10.05 19.06 -15.38
CA PRO A 322 9.61 19.62 -14.09
C PRO A 322 9.17 18.52 -13.13
N ASP A 323 9.70 18.50 -11.91
CA ASP A 323 9.21 17.63 -10.83
C ASP A 323 7.95 18.29 -10.23
N PRO A 324 6.78 17.65 -10.30
CA PRO A 324 5.54 18.23 -9.77
C PRO A 324 5.55 18.42 -8.23
N HIS A 325 6.48 17.78 -7.52
CA HIS A 325 6.72 18.00 -6.10
C HIS A 325 7.91 18.92 -5.83
N GLU A 326 8.50 19.55 -6.86
CA GLU A 326 9.71 20.38 -6.73
C GLU A 326 9.52 21.44 -5.64
N LEU A 327 8.35 22.07 -5.53
CA LEU A 327 8.07 23.08 -4.50
C LEU A 327 8.03 22.52 -3.06
N GLU A 328 7.56 21.29 -2.86
CA GLU A 328 7.51 20.66 -1.53
C GLU A 328 8.87 20.07 -1.15
N HIS A 329 9.53 19.44 -2.12
CA HIS A 329 10.94 19.03 -2.00
C HIS A 329 11.85 20.22 -1.73
N GLU A 330 11.65 21.35 -2.41
CA GLU A 330 12.39 22.59 -2.16
C GLU A 330 12.13 23.12 -0.76
N ARG A 331 10.90 23.09 -0.26
CA ARG A 331 10.58 23.53 1.11
C ARG A 331 11.21 22.64 2.18
N GLU A 332 11.14 21.32 2.02
CA GLU A 332 11.80 20.37 2.92
C GLU A 332 13.33 20.47 2.85
N LEU A 333 13.90 20.64 1.66
CA LEU A 333 15.34 20.83 1.49
C LEU A 333 15.81 22.19 2.02
N GLU A 334 14.99 23.23 1.91
CA GLU A 334 15.29 24.55 2.47
C GLU A 334 15.36 24.50 4.00
N LYS A 335 14.51 23.71 4.66
CA LYS A 335 14.60 23.43 6.12
C LYS A 335 15.95 22.83 6.51
N HIS A 336 16.50 21.96 5.66
CA HIS A 336 17.74 21.23 5.93
C HIS A 336 19.01 21.91 5.39
N LYS A 337 18.87 23.06 4.70
CA LYS A 337 19.92 23.73 3.96
C LYS A 337 21.22 23.96 4.73
N VAL A 338 21.14 24.36 6.00
CA VAL A 338 22.33 24.63 6.82
C VAL A 338 23.09 23.33 7.11
N GLY A 339 22.40 22.29 7.57
CA GLY A 339 22.98 20.97 7.82
C GLY A 339 23.53 20.34 6.54
N MET A 340 22.82 20.46 5.42
CA MET A 340 23.28 20.00 4.10
C MET A 340 24.56 20.73 3.67
N GLN A 341 24.65 22.05 3.87
CA GLN A 341 25.89 22.81 3.60
C GLN A 341 27.04 22.35 4.48
N THR A 342 26.77 21.96 5.73
CA THR A 342 27.79 21.39 6.62
C THR A 342 28.30 20.05 6.09
N LEU A 343 27.41 19.14 5.68
CA LEU A 343 27.80 17.89 5.03
C LEU A 343 28.61 18.13 3.74
N LYS A 344 28.19 19.10 2.91
CA LYS A 344 28.91 19.48 1.69
C LYS A 344 30.34 19.97 1.99
N LYS A 345 30.51 20.79 3.03
CA LYS A 345 31.84 21.22 3.51
C LYS A 345 32.68 20.07 4.06
N MET A 346 32.04 19.03 4.59
CA MET A 346 32.70 17.79 5.02
C MET A 346 33.04 16.85 3.85
N GLY A 347 32.69 17.22 2.62
CA GLY A 347 33.04 16.48 1.41
C GLY A 347 32.01 15.46 0.96
N PHE A 348 30.77 15.52 1.45
CA PHE A 348 29.68 14.75 0.85
C PHE A 348 29.24 15.36 -0.49
N ASP A 349 28.89 14.52 -1.46
CA ASP A 349 28.20 14.97 -2.67
C ASP A 349 26.69 15.10 -2.47
N ASP A 350 26.05 15.89 -3.34
CA ASP A 350 24.66 16.33 -3.17
C ASP A 350 23.66 15.17 -3.17
N ASP A 351 23.92 14.08 -3.91
CA ASP A 351 23.03 12.91 -3.93
C ASP A 351 23.06 12.15 -2.60
N VAL A 352 24.26 11.92 -2.03
CA VAL A 352 24.37 11.26 -0.73
C VAL A 352 23.77 12.11 0.38
N ILE A 353 23.92 13.44 0.31
CA ILE A 353 23.26 14.36 1.24
C ILE A 353 21.75 14.19 1.16
N LEU A 354 21.20 14.16 -0.05
CA LEU A 354 19.77 13.99 -0.27
C LEU A 354 19.27 12.65 0.30
N ASP A 355 20.01 11.56 0.07
CA ASP A 355 19.67 10.24 0.58
C ASP A 355 19.76 10.19 2.12
N ILE A 356 20.75 10.84 2.73
CA ILE A 356 20.86 10.97 4.19
C ILE A 356 19.66 11.73 4.77
N VAL A 357 19.28 12.86 4.16
CA VAL A 357 18.18 13.71 4.63
C VAL A 357 16.83 12.99 4.48
N ARG A 358 16.63 12.27 3.37
CA ARG A 358 15.38 11.54 3.07
C ARG A 358 15.28 10.19 3.76
N THR A 359 16.37 9.66 4.33
CA THR A 359 16.31 8.41 5.10
C THR A 359 15.65 8.67 6.46
N HIS A 360 14.31 8.74 6.49
CA HIS A 360 13.47 8.94 7.67
C HIS A 360 13.56 7.82 8.74
N GLN A 361 14.52 6.89 8.61
CA GLN A 361 14.69 5.72 9.49
C GLN A 361 15.95 5.78 10.35
N ALA A 362 16.66 6.91 10.38
CA ALA A 362 17.72 7.13 11.37
C ALA A 362 17.10 7.17 12.79
N GLU A 363 17.83 6.68 13.79
CA GLU A 363 17.38 6.73 15.20
C GLU A 363 17.16 8.16 15.72
N THR A 364 17.73 9.15 15.03
CA THR A 364 17.65 10.56 15.36
C THR A 364 17.46 11.40 14.09
N GLU A 365 16.61 12.42 14.14
CA GLU A 365 16.37 13.34 13.03
C GLU A 365 17.66 13.99 12.49
N PHE A 366 17.64 14.37 11.22
CA PHE A 366 18.74 15.09 10.59
C PHE A 366 18.96 16.47 11.26
N PRO A 367 20.20 16.82 11.66
CA PRO A 367 20.49 18.06 12.36
C PRO A 367 20.52 19.25 11.38
N SER A 368 19.31 19.69 11.04
CA SER A 368 18.99 20.65 9.98
C SER A 368 19.74 21.98 10.05
N ASN A 369 20.10 22.41 11.27
CA ASN A 369 20.74 23.70 11.54
C ASN A 369 22.18 23.56 12.06
N GLU A 370 22.74 22.35 12.09
CA GLU A 370 24.08 22.13 12.63
C GLU A 370 25.16 22.66 11.69
N THR A 371 26.07 23.46 12.24
CA THR A 371 27.17 24.11 11.51
C THR A 371 28.54 23.59 11.94
N ASN A 372 28.62 22.88 13.07
CA ASN A 372 29.84 22.33 13.63
C ASN A 372 30.11 20.94 13.03
N PRO A 373 31.22 20.75 12.28
CA PRO A 373 31.56 19.48 11.67
C PRO A 373 31.76 18.33 12.67
N GLU A 374 32.22 18.61 13.90
CA GLU A 374 32.42 17.58 14.91
C GLU A 374 31.10 17.08 15.51
N LEU A 375 30.10 17.97 15.66
CA LEU A 375 28.75 17.58 16.07
C LEU A 375 28.04 16.83 14.95
N MET A 376 28.16 17.30 13.71
CA MET A 376 27.66 16.58 12.54
C MET A 376 28.29 15.19 12.40
N LYS A 377 29.59 15.04 12.63
CA LYS A 377 30.29 13.74 12.63
C LYS A 377 29.79 12.80 13.73
N LYS A 378 29.49 13.31 14.93
CA LYS A 378 28.85 12.52 15.99
C LYS A 378 27.47 12.02 15.59
N TRP A 379 26.69 12.87 14.91
CA TRP A 379 25.39 12.49 14.37
C TRP A 379 25.52 11.47 13.22
N LEU A 380 26.45 11.64 12.28
CA LEU A 380 26.71 10.67 11.22
C LEU A 380 27.07 9.28 11.76
N ALA A 381 27.64 9.20 12.96
CA ALA A 381 27.90 7.93 13.64
C ALA A 381 26.61 7.24 14.17
N THR A 382 25.47 7.91 14.25
CA THR A 382 24.17 7.28 14.60
C THR A 382 23.44 6.75 13.36
N VAL A 383 23.85 7.17 12.16
CA VAL A 383 23.29 6.68 10.89
C VAL A 383 23.68 5.21 10.69
N ASN A 384 22.68 4.33 10.74
CA ASN A 384 22.85 2.88 10.62
C ASN A 384 22.20 2.29 9.35
N LYS A 385 21.44 3.09 8.60
CA LYS A 385 20.81 2.72 7.33
C LYS A 385 21.03 3.81 6.30
N LEU A 386 21.28 3.41 5.06
CA LEU A 386 21.35 4.29 3.90
C LEU A 386 20.88 3.51 2.67
N ASP A 387 20.13 4.16 1.80
CA ASP A 387 19.76 3.62 0.49
C ASP A 387 20.31 4.55 -0.59
N LEU A 388 21.15 3.98 -1.46
CA LEU A 388 21.77 4.62 -2.61
C LEU A 388 21.30 3.97 -3.91
N GLY A 389 20.19 3.23 -3.87
CA GLY A 389 19.59 2.60 -5.04
C GLY A 389 19.36 3.60 -6.17
N SER A 390 19.50 3.14 -7.41
CA SER A 390 19.36 3.93 -8.64
C SER A 390 20.39 5.07 -8.81
N ARG A 391 21.29 5.31 -7.85
CA ARG A 391 22.37 6.29 -7.99
C ARG A 391 23.43 5.77 -8.95
N GLN A 392 23.98 6.66 -9.76
CA GLN A 392 25.18 6.36 -10.56
C GLN A 392 26.38 6.13 -9.64
N ASN A 393 27.12 5.03 -9.84
CA ASN A 393 28.31 4.66 -9.08
C ASN A 393 28.13 4.77 -7.55
N PRO A 394 27.13 4.11 -6.95
CA PRO A 394 26.67 4.39 -5.58
C PRO A 394 27.79 4.22 -4.55
N LEU A 395 28.67 3.24 -4.73
CA LEU A 395 29.75 2.92 -3.79
C LEU A 395 30.97 3.85 -3.89
N LYS A 396 31.07 4.68 -4.94
CA LYS A 396 32.19 5.62 -5.17
C LYS A 396 31.85 7.06 -4.78
N ARG A 397 30.66 7.26 -4.22
CA ARG A 397 30.18 8.58 -3.79
C ARG A 397 31.00 9.13 -2.62
N PHE A 398 31.13 10.45 -2.57
CA PHE A 398 31.98 11.12 -1.60
C PHE A 398 31.25 11.25 -0.25
N GLY A 399 32.02 11.18 0.84
CA GLY A 399 31.50 11.26 2.20
C GLY A 399 31.07 9.92 2.81
N LEU A 400 30.92 8.85 2.03
CA LEU A 400 30.53 7.52 2.55
C LEU A 400 31.46 6.99 3.65
N ALA A 401 32.75 7.29 3.59
CA ALA A 401 33.73 6.92 4.62
C ALA A 401 33.46 7.55 6.00
N LEU A 402 32.60 8.57 6.07
CA LEU A 402 32.19 9.25 7.31
C LEU A 402 30.94 8.64 7.96
N LEU A 403 30.47 7.48 7.47
CA LEU A 403 29.35 6.71 8.01
C LEU A 403 29.86 5.40 8.65
N PRO A 404 30.52 5.47 9.83
CA PRO A 404 31.28 4.34 10.37
C PRO A 404 30.43 3.19 10.93
N ASN A 405 29.13 3.43 11.16
CA ASN A 405 28.23 2.50 11.84
C ASN A 405 27.09 1.99 10.95
N LEU A 406 27.26 2.07 9.63
CA LEU A 406 26.27 1.59 8.69
C LEU A 406 26.07 0.07 8.84
N GLU A 407 24.84 -0.34 9.16
CA GLU A 407 24.43 -1.73 9.31
C GLU A 407 23.57 -2.21 8.13
N THR A 408 22.83 -1.31 7.47
CA THR A 408 21.99 -1.61 6.30
C THR A 408 22.33 -0.68 5.16
N LEU A 409 22.61 -1.25 3.98
CA LEU A 409 22.95 -0.49 2.78
C LEU A 409 22.16 -1.01 1.58
N GLY A 410 21.42 -0.11 0.93
CA GLY A 410 20.83 -0.33 -0.39
C GLY A 410 21.70 0.26 -1.49
N ILE A 411 21.96 -0.51 -2.55
CA ILE A 411 22.74 -0.12 -3.73
C ILE A 411 22.14 -0.71 -5.02
N GLY A 412 20.85 -1.05 -5.00
CA GLY A 412 20.19 -1.73 -6.12
C GLY A 412 19.88 -0.84 -7.32
N PHE A 413 19.36 -1.45 -8.38
CA PHE A 413 18.84 -0.78 -9.60
C PHE A 413 19.86 0.10 -10.32
N THR A 414 21.14 -0.26 -10.23
CA THR A 414 22.24 0.46 -10.89
C THR A 414 23.37 -0.52 -11.18
N PRO A 415 23.97 -0.53 -12.38
CA PRO A 415 25.10 -1.41 -12.67
C PRO A 415 26.30 -1.13 -11.75
N ILE A 416 26.89 -2.18 -11.16
CA ILE A 416 28.08 -2.06 -10.32
C ILE A 416 29.16 -3.03 -10.80
N ASP A 417 30.24 -2.46 -11.35
CA ASP A 417 31.39 -3.23 -11.83
C ASP A 417 32.42 -3.54 -10.74
N ASP A 418 32.50 -2.70 -9.69
CA ASP A 418 33.50 -2.84 -8.62
C ASP A 418 32.83 -2.77 -7.24
N MET A 419 32.77 -3.93 -6.59
CA MET A 419 32.24 -4.10 -5.24
C MET A 419 33.27 -3.80 -4.14
N LYS A 420 34.57 -3.63 -4.45
CA LYS A 420 35.61 -3.41 -3.42
C LYS A 420 35.30 -2.24 -2.47
N PRO A 421 34.72 -1.11 -2.90
CA PRO A 421 34.45 -0.01 -1.96
C PRO A 421 33.39 -0.35 -0.90
N VAL A 422 32.55 -1.38 -1.09
CA VAL A 422 31.60 -1.83 -0.06
C VAL A 422 32.31 -2.28 1.23
N LEU A 423 33.57 -2.72 1.10
CA LEU A 423 34.38 -3.21 2.21
C LEU A 423 34.74 -2.13 3.23
N GLN A 424 34.48 -0.84 2.96
CA GLN A 424 34.64 0.23 3.95
C GLN A 424 33.63 0.10 5.09
N PHE A 425 32.45 -0.49 4.86
CA PHE A 425 31.37 -0.62 5.83
C PHE A 425 31.57 -1.85 6.72
N LYS A 426 32.43 -1.71 7.75
CA LYS A 426 32.86 -2.83 8.61
C LYS A 426 31.76 -3.41 9.52
N LYS A 427 30.65 -2.70 9.70
CA LYS A 427 29.50 -3.12 10.54
C LYS A 427 28.28 -3.56 9.73
N LEU A 428 28.43 -3.69 8.40
CA LEU A 428 27.30 -4.02 7.55
C LEU A 428 26.76 -5.42 7.87
N LYS A 429 25.47 -5.47 8.18
CA LYS A 429 24.69 -6.70 8.43
C LYS A 429 23.72 -7.01 7.31
N ARG A 430 23.30 -6.00 6.55
CA ARG A 430 22.28 -6.13 5.50
C ARG A 430 22.73 -5.40 4.26
N LEU A 431 22.78 -6.11 3.14
CA LEU A 431 23.17 -5.56 1.84
C LEU A 431 22.06 -5.84 0.83
N LEU A 432 21.46 -4.77 0.29
CA LEU A 432 20.41 -4.85 -0.72
C LEU A 432 21.00 -4.43 -2.06
N MET A 433 21.10 -5.37 -2.99
CA MET A 433 21.79 -5.20 -4.26
C MET A 433 21.01 -5.81 -5.43
N THR A 434 19.69 -5.66 -5.39
CA THR A 434 18.78 -6.00 -6.50
C THR A 434 19.24 -5.32 -7.80
N ALA A 435 19.20 -6.02 -8.93
CA ALA A 435 19.46 -5.45 -10.26
C ALA A 435 20.77 -4.64 -10.36
N THR A 436 21.88 -5.18 -9.85
CA THR A 436 23.21 -4.54 -9.92
C THR A 436 24.11 -5.10 -11.02
N GLY A 437 23.76 -6.25 -11.59
CA GLY A 437 24.55 -6.92 -12.63
C GLY A 437 25.86 -7.52 -12.10
N VAL A 438 26.06 -7.55 -10.78
CA VAL A 438 27.25 -8.12 -10.14
C VAL A 438 27.29 -9.62 -10.38
N LYS A 439 28.44 -10.11 -10.86
CA LYS A 439 28.67 -11.55 -11.13
C LYS A 439 29.64 -12.21 -10.17
N ASN A 440 30.52 -11.42 -9.53
CA ASN A 440 31.51 -11.92 -8.59
C ASN A 440 31.15 -11.48 -7.16
N TYR A 441 30.91 -12.47 -6.30
CA TYR A 441 30.52 -12.30 -4.90
C TYR A 441 31.65 -12.58 -3.90
N ASP A 442 32.89 -12.74 -4.34
CA ASP A 442 34.06 -13.03 -3.49
C ASP A 442 34.26 -11.98 -2.38
N PHE A 443 33.79 -10.75 -2.59
CA PHE A 443 33.88 -9.68 -1.58
C PHE A 443 33.16 -10.02 -0.28
N LEU A 444 32.13 -10.86 -0.33
CA LEU A 444 31.36 -11.29 0.83
C LEU A 444 32.26 -12.01 1.87
N GLN A 445 33.37 -12.63 1.45
CA GLN A 445 34.32 -13.31 2.36
C GLN A 445 34.95 -12.35 3.39
N TYR A 446 34.94 -11.06 3.07
CA TYR A 446 35.46 -10.00 3.92
C TYR A 446 34.35 -9.31 4.74
N MET A 447 33.12 -9.84 4.73
CA MET A 447 31.94 -9.30 5.42
C MET A 447 31.31 -10.34 6.37
N PRO A 448 32.04 -10.84 7.40
CA PRO A 448 31.59 -11.96 8.24
C PRO A 448 30.37 -11.66 9.13
N GLN A 449 29.98 -10.38 9.27
CA GLN A 449 28.82 -9.95 10.06
C GLN A 449 27.53 -9.90 9.22
N LEU A 450 27.59 -10.24 7.93
CA LEU A 450 26.42 -10.18 7.06
C LEU A 450 25.38 -11.24 7.49
N GLU A 451 24.17 -10.75 7.76
CA GLU A 451 23.02 -11.52 8.23
C GLU A 451 21.91 -11.57 7.17
N ALA A 452 21.83 -10.56 6.30
CA ALA A 452 20.84 -10.49 5.23
C ALA A 452 21.46 -10.03 3.93
N ILE A 453 21.08 -10.68 2.84
CA ILE A 453 21.48 -10.28 1.50
C ILE A 453 20.28 -10.33 0.56
N ASP A 454 20.14 -9.31 -0.27
CA ASP A 454 19.23 -9.30 -1.41
C ASP A 454 20.03 -9.18 -2.71
N ILE A 455 19.93 -10.21 -3.53
CA ILE A 455 20.60 -10.43 -4.81
C ILE A 455 19.57 -10.67 -5.92
N SER A 456 18.34 -10.18 -5.76
CA SER A 456 17.28 -10.34 -6.76
C SER A 456 17.64 -9.68 -8.10
N GLN A 457 17.11 -10.18 -9.22
CA GLN A 457 17.33 -9.58 -10.55
C GLN A 457 18.82 -9.46 -10.99
N ASN A 458 19.68 -10.39 -10.58
CA ASN A 458 21.11 -10.39 -10.94
C ASN A 458 21.50 -11.51 -11.92
N GLN A 459 20.53 -12.20 -12.51
CA GLN A 459 20.74 -13.30 -13.48
C GLN A 459 21.58 -14.46 -12.89
N ILE A 460 21.44 -14.71 -11.59
CA ILE A 460 22.22 -15.72 -10.86
C ILE A 460 21.64 -17.11 -11.14
N GLY A 461 22.49 -18.06 -11.53
CA GLY A 461 22.10 -19.48 -11.65
C GLY A 461 22.69 -20.37 -10.55
N ASP A 462 23.83 -19.99 -9.98
CA ASP A 462 24.57 -20.76 -8.97
C ASP A 462 24.71 -19.98 -7.67
N LEU A 463 24.23 -20.57 -6.58
CA LEU A 463 24.28 -20.01 -5.23
C LEU A 463 25.50 -20.50 -4.42
N SER A 464 26.44 -21.23 -5.03
CA SER A 464 27.56 -21.86 -4.31
C SER A 464 28.43 -20.84 -3.56
N PHE A 465 28.49 -19.59 -4.03
CA PHE A 465 29.19 -18.52 -3.34
C PHE A 465 28.61 -18.24 -1.95
N LEU A 466 27.35 -18.60 -1.65
CA LEU A 466 26.74 -18.35 -0.35
C LEU A 466 27.20 -19.31 0.75
N LYS A 467 27.72 -20.50 0.41
CA LYS A 467 28.07 -21.57 1.36
C LYS A 467 28.92 -21.10 2.56
N PRO A 468 29.92 -20.21 2.42
CA PRO A 468 30.73 -19.77 3.54
C PRO A 468 29.98 -18.89 4.57
N TYR A 469 28.83 -18.29 4.22
CA TYR A 469 28.16 -17.25 5.02
C TYR A 469 27.11 -17.82 5.97
N LYS A 470 27.57 -18.61 6.95
CA LYS A 470 26.71 -19.32 7.91
C LYS A 470 25.85 -18.43 8.81
N ASN A 471 26.14 -17.12 8.87
CA ASN A 471 25.38 -16.13 9.65
C ASN A 471 24.13 -15.62 8.94
N LEU A 472 24.00 -15.89 7.63
CA LEU A 472 22.82 -15.47 6.87
C LEU A 472 21.55 -16.07 7.48
N ASN A 473 20.61 -15.18 7.79
CA ASN A 473 19.27 -15.50 8.25
C ASN A 473 18.19 -15.07 7.25
N LEU A 474 18.51 -14.17 6.31
CA LEU A 474 17.65 -13.75 5.22
C LEU A 474 18.40 -13.79 3.89
N ILE A 475 17.80 -14.45 2.90
CA ILE A 475 18.22 -14.37 1.51
C ILE A 475 17.01 -13.99 0.66
N ALA A 476 17.15 -12.92 -0.11
CA ALA A 476 16.28 -12.64 -1.24
C ALA A 476 17.05 -12.80 -2.54
N ALA A 477 16.50 -13.58 -3.46
CA ALA A 477 17.09 -13.91 -4.74
C ALA A 477 16.00 -14.13 -5.80
N ALA A 478 14.93 -13.34 -5.73
CA ALA A 478 13.85 -13.40 -6.71
C ALA A 478 14.32 -12.97 -8.11
N ASP A 479 13.62 -13.40 -9.15
CA ASP A 479 13.89 -13.01 -10.54
C ASP A 479 15.33 -13.28 -10.97
N ASN A 480 15.75 -14.51 -10.73
CA ASN A 480 17.05 -15.04 -11.14
C ASN A 480 16.83 -16.31 -11.97
N ASN A 481 17.91 -17.02 -12.27
CA ASN A 481 17.89 -18.24 -13.06
C ASN A 481 18.23 -19.47 -12.19
N ILE A 482 17.85 -19.42 -10.91
CA ILE A 482 18.22 -20.42 -9.91
C ILE A 482 17.40 -21.70 -10.14
N LYS A 483 18.11 -22.83 -10.19
CA LYS A 483 17.50 -24.17 -10.33
C LYS A 483 17.74 -25.05 -9.12
N SER A 484 18.90 -24.91 -8.50
CA SER A 484 19.34 -25.74 -7.38
C SER A 484 19.48 -24.92 -6.12
N LEU A 485 18.90 -25.43 -5.03
CA LEU A 485 19.02 -24.87 -3.69
C LEU A 485 20.08 -25.58 -2.84
N GLU A 486 20.85 -26.52 -3.40
CA GLU A 486 21.87 -27.30 -2.67
C GLU A 486 22.80 -26.44 -1.79
N PRO A 487 23.30 -25.26 -2.24
CA PRO A 487 24.10 -24.39 -1.39
C PRO A 487 23.41 -23.89 -0.12
N LEU A 488 22.08 -23.82 -0.08
CA LEU A 488 21.32 -23.33 1.07
C LEU A 488 21.24 -24.35 2.21
N ALA A 489 21.35 -25.65 1.92
CA ALA A 489 21.36 -26.71 2.96
C ALA A 489 22.48 -26.50 4.00
N GLU A 490 23.51 -25.78 3.59
CA GLU A 490 24.68 -25.45 4.37
C GLU A 490 24.52 -24.19 5.25
N LEU A 491 23.35 -23.53 5.27
CA LEU A 491 23.09 -22.27 5.96
C LEU A 491 22.09 -22.43 7.12
N PRO A 492 22.53 -22.94 8.29
CA PRO A 492 21.64 -23.42 9.36
C PRO A 492 20.88 -22.32 10.12
N ASN A 493 21.18 -21.05 9.84
CA ASN A 493 20.55 -19.90 10.49
C ASN A 493 19.46 -19.23 9.64
N LEU A 494 19.17 -19.77 8.45
CA LEU A 494 18.13 -19.24 7.57
C LEU A 494 16.75 -19.28 8.22
N LYS A 495 16.10 -18.12 8.15
CA LYS A 495 14.75 -17.88 8.66
C LYS A 495 13.82 -17.37 7.55
N PHE A 496 14.34 -16.55 6.65
CA PHE A 496 13.57 -15.87 5.62
C PHE A 496 14.16 -16.16 4.24
N LEU A 497 13.32 -16.67 3.34
CA LEU A 497 13.70 -16.95 1.96
C LEU A 497 12.71 -16.31 0.99
N VAL A 498 13.25 -15.55 0.03
CA VAL A 498 12.50 -15.02 -1.11
C VAL A 498 13.17 -15.53 -2.39
N LEU A 499 12.47 -16.41 -3.10
CA LEU A 499 12.97 -17.20 -4.23
C LEU A 499 11.99 -17.19 -5.42
N SER A 500 11.03 -16.26 -5.40
CA SER A 500 10.00 -16.11 -6.44
C SER A 500 10.62 -15.90 -7.83
N ASN A 501 9.91 -16.30 -8.90
CA ASN A 501 10.35 -16.11 -10.28
C ASN A 501 11.74 -16.74 -10.56
N ASN A 502 11.85 -18.05 -10.36
CA ASN A 502 13.06 -18.83 -10.67
C ASN A 502 12.65 -20.14 -11.36
N ASP A 503 13.60 -21.07 -11.54
CA ASP A 503 13.38 -22.38 -12.17
C ASP A 503 13.48 -23.54 -11.15
N ILE A 504 13.14 -23.30 -9.88
CA ILE A 504 13.32 -24.27 -8.79
C ILE A 504 12.27 -25.38 -8.87
N GLN A 505 12.73 -26.62 -8.67
CA GLN A 505 11.89 -27.83 -8.66
C GLN A 505 12.04 -28.65 -7.38
N ASP A 506 13.25 -28.70 -6.81
CA ASP A 506 13.57 -29.56 -5.67
C ASP A 506 13.78 -28.74 -4.39
N LEU A 507 13.00 -29.06 -3.36
CA LEU A 507 13.06 -28.44 -2.04
C LEU A 507 13.86 -29.26 -1.02
N LYS A 508 14.42 -30.43 -1.37
CA LYS A 508 15.24 -31.26 -0.47
C LYS A 508 16.32 -30.49 0.29
N PRO A 509 17.05 -29.54 -0.34
CA PRO A 509 18.05 -28.76 0.39
C PRO A 509 17.50 -27.96 1.58
N LEU A 510 16.19 -27.68 1.59
CA LEU A 510 15.55 -26.97 2.70
C LEU A 510 15.19 -27.89 3.86
N GLN A 511 15.24 -29.22 3.71
CA GLN A 511 14.71 -30.17 4.69
C GLN A 511 15.30 -29.96 6.09
N GLY A 512 16.63 -29.82 6.20
CA GLY A 512 17.35 -29.62 7.47
C GLY A 512 17.33 -28.18 8.02
N LEU A 513 16.69 -27.22 7.34
CA LEU A 513 16.63 -25.83 7.77
C LEU A 513 15.44 -25.60 8.72
N ASP A 514 15.61 -25.99 9.98
CA ASP A 514 14.53 -26.01 10.98
C ASP A 514 14.09 -24.62 11.48
N LYS A 515 14.92 -23.60 11.27
CA LYS A 515 14.66 -22.21 11.69
C LYS A 515 13.87 -21.41 10.65
N LEU A 516 13.48 -22.01 9.52
CA LEU A 516 12.70 -21.32 8.50
C LEU A 516 11.37 -20.86 9.08
N GLN A 517 11.09 -19.57 8.94
CA GLN A 517 9.91 -18.87 9.44
C GLN A 517 9.00 -18.39 8.31
N GLU A 518 9.59 -18.03 7.17
CA GLU A 518 8.86 -17.49 6.03
C GLU A 518 9.56 -17.83 4.72
N ILE A 519 8.77 -18.31 3.75
CA ILE A 519 9.24 -18.70 2.42
C ILE A 519 8.29 -18.15 1.36
N HIS A 520 8.83 -17.36 0.44
CA HIS A 520 8.18 -16.93 -0.80
C HIS A 520 8.87 -17.62 -1.97
N ILE A 521 8.14 -18.44 -2.73
CA ILE A 521 8.68 -19.24 -3.83
C ILE A 521 7.67 -19.34 -4.98
N GLU A 522 6.97 -18.24 -5.24
CA GLU A 522 6.00 -18.15 -6.32
C GLU A 522 6.66 -18.30 -7.69
N ASN A 523 5.88 -18.72 -8.68
CA ASN A 523 6.31 -18.79 -10.08
C ASN A 523 7.63 -19.57 -10.23
N ASN A 524 7.56 -20.83 -9.80
CA ASN A 524 8.62 -21.83 -9.93
C ASN A 524 7.99 -23.10 -10.51
N LYS A 525 8.65 -24.25 -10.37
CA LYS A 525 8.21 -25.53 -10.94
C LYS A 525 8.03 -26.59 -9.85
N LEU A 526 7.49 -26.18 -8.71
CA LEU A 526 7.32 -27.05 -7.54
C LEU A 526 6.17 -28.05 -7.74
N SER A 527 6.35 -29.24 -7.16
CA SER A 527 5.30 -30.27 -7.09
C SER A 527 5.33 -31.01 -5.74
N ASP A 528 6.52 -31.44 -5.30
CA ASP A 528 6.73 -32.10 -4.01
C ASP A 528 7.05 -31.10 -2.89
N LEU A 529 6.20 -31.07 -1.86
CA LEU A 529 6.37 -30.24 -0.66
C LEU A 529 6.81 -31.02 0.58
N SER A 530 7.02 -32.34 0.47
CA SER A 530 7.42 -33.18 1.60
C SER A 530 8.70 -32.70 2.31
N PRO A 531 9.68 -32.04 1.65
CA PRO A 531 10.84 -31.46 2.36
C PRO A 531 10.50 -30.34 3.35
N LEU A 532 9.32 -29.72 3.23
CA LEU A 532 8.85 -28.70 4.17
C LEU A 532 8.10 -29.29 5.36
N ALA A 533 7.67 -30.55 5.29
CA ALA A 533 6.85 -31.16 6.33
C ALA A 533 7.57 -31.15 7.70
N GLY A 534 6.82 -30.83 8.75
CA GLY A 534 7.30 -30.83 10.13
C GLY A 534 8.06 -29.57 10.58
N LYS A 535 8.24 -28.56 9.71
CA LYS A 535 8.92 -27.30 10.07
C LYS A 535 8.10 -26.51 11.09
N LYS A 536 8.56 -26.52 12.34
CA LYS A 536 7.84 -25.96 13.50
C LYS A 536 7.89 -24.43 13.57
N GLU A 537 8.89 -23.79 12.97
CA GLU A 537 8.99 -22.33 12.98
C GLU A 537 8.31 -21.66 11.77
N LEU A 538 7.94 -22.43 10.73
CA LEU A 538 7.40 -21.91 9.49
C LEU A 538 5.96 -21.43 9.69
N LYS A 539 5.76 -20.11 9.55
CA LYS A 539 4.49 -19.40 9.79
C LYS A 539 3.87 -18.88 8.50
N VAL A 540 4.69 -18.48 7.54
CA VAL A 540 4.24 -17.88 6.27
C VAL A 540 4.81 -18.66 5.10
N LEU A 541 3.95 -19.09 4.20
CA LEU A 541 4.35 -19.81 3.00
C LEU A 541 3.56 -19.32 1.79
N ASN A 542 4.28 -18.92 0.74
CA ASN A 542 3.69 -18.56 -0.54
C ASN A 542 4.19 -19.48 -1.65
N LEU A 543 3.25 -20.21 -2.24
CA LEU A 543 3.44 -21.23 -3.27
C LEU A 543 2.76 -20.86 -4.59
N SER A 544 2.23 -19.65 -4.71
CA SER A 544 1.42 -19.26 -5.87
C SER A 544 2.14 -19.47 -7.20
N GLU A 545 1.41 -19.66 -8.29
CA GLU A 545 1.98 -19.83 -9.64
C GLU A 545 2.89 -21.07 -9.75
N ASN A 546 2.67 -22.11 -8.94
CA ASN A 546 3.29 -23.43 -9.11
C ASN A 546 2.20 -24.44 -9.51
N SER A 547 2.06 -24.67 -10.82
CA SER A 547 0.89 -25.31 -11.44
C SER A 547 0.55 -26.75 -11.03
N ASN A 548 1.43 -27.46 -10.30
CA ASN A 548 1.26 -28.87 -9.94
C ASN A 548 1.56 -29.16 -8.46
N VAL A 549 1.31 -28.21 -7.57
CA VAL A 549 1.60 -28.37 -6.15
C VAL A 549 0.68 -29.41 -5.50
N ASP A 550 1.27 -30.43 -4.87
CA ASP A 550 0.55 -31.38 -4.03
C ASP A 550 0.62 -30.97 -2.54
N LEU A 551 -0.47 -30.43 -2.01
CA LEU A 551 -0.61 -30.07 -0.60
C LEU A 551 -0.86 -31.26 0.34
N SER A 552 -1.06 -32.48 -0.17
CA SER A 552 -1.41 -33.65 0.64
C SER A 552 -0.33 -34.03 1.66
N THR A 553 0.92 -33.71 1.34
CA THR A 553 2.12 -33.94 2.16
C THR A 553 2.46 -32.76 3.07
N LEU A 554 1.77 -31.62 2.93
CA LEU A 554 2.05 -30.41 3.69
C LEU A 554 1.53 -30.55 5.13
N ILE A 555 2.46 -30.77 6.07
CA ILE A 555 2.15 -30.88 7.50
C ILE A 555 2.99 -29.86 8.25
N LEU A 556 2.41 -28.67 8.45
CA LEU A 556 3.06 -27.54 9.12
C LEU A 556 2.25 -27.13 10.36
N PRO A 557 2.67 -27.54 11.57
CA PRO A 557 1.84 -27.41 12.78
C PRO A 557 1.60 -25.96 13.22
N ASN A 558 2.46 -25.03 12.81
CA ASN A 558 2.42 -23.61 13.19
C ASN A 558 2.29 -22.67 11.98
N LEU A 559 1.89 -23.20 10.82
CA LEU A 559 1.60 -22.36 9.65
C LEU A 559 0.39 -21.48 9.97
N GLU A 560 0.54 -20.17 9.78
CA GLU A 560 -0.46 -19.13 10.07
C GLU A 560 -1.06 -18.59 8.77
N THR A 561 -0.22 -18.36 7.75
CA THR A 561 -0.63 -17.81 6.46
C THR A 561 -0.13 -18.69 5.30
N LEU A 562 -1.05 -19.09 4.44
CA LEU A 562 -0.76 -19.84 3.21
C LEU A 562 -1.36 -19.11 2.01
N THR A 563 -0.51 -18.81 1.02
CA THR A 563 -0.95 -18.34 -0.29
C THR A 563 -0.57 -19.37 -1.36
N VAL A 564 -1.55 -19.82 -2.14
CA VAL A 564 -1.40 -20.88 -3.15
C VAL A 564 -2.27 -20.58 -4.36
N ASN A 565 -2.22 -19.35 -4.85
CA ASN A 565 -3.02 -18.91 -6.00
C ASN A 565 -2.51 -19.56 -7.29
N ASN A 566 -3.40 -19.84 -8.24
CA ASN A 566 -3.03 -20.36 -9.56
C ASN A 566 -2.03 -21.55 -9.51
N SER A 567 -2.34 -22.54 -8.67
CA SER A 567 -1.44 -23.67 -8.38
C SER A 567 -2.08 -25.03 -8.65
N GLY A 568 -3.24 -25.05 -9.33
CA GLY A 568 -3.95 -26.28 -9.69
C GLY A 568 -4.64 -27.00 -8.53
N LEU A 569 -4.83 -26.34 -7.38
CA LEU A 569 -5.43 -26.96 -6.20
C LEU A 569 -6.90 -27.37 -6.46
N LYS A 570 -7.26 -28.59 -6.06
CA LYS A 570 -8.62 -29.14 -6.26
C LYS A 570 -9.43 -29.33 -4.98
N HIS A 571 -8.76 -29.54 -3.85
CA HIS A 571 -9.40 -29.92 -2.59
C HIS A 571 -8.74 -29.20 -1.40
N LEU A 572 -9.54 -28.92 -0.37
CA LEU A 572 -9.09 -28.22 0.84
C LEU A 572 -8.83 -29.16 2.03
N THR A 573 -8.82 -30.48 1.81
CA THR A 573 -8.68 -31.50 2.87
C THR A 573 -7.34 -31.44 3.63
N PHE A 574 -6.31 -30.82 3.04
CA PHE A 574 -5.02 -30.59 3.70
C PHE A 574 -5.15 -29.73 4.97
N LEU A 575 -6.19 -28.90 5.07
CA LEU A 575 -6.48 -28.06 6.24
C LEU A 575 -6.59 -28.87 7.54
N GLY A 576 -7.07 -30.12 7.46
CA GLY A 576 -7.15 -31.03 8.61
C GLY A 576 -5.78 -31.38 9.22
N LYS A 577 -4.68 -31.15 8.50
CA LYS A 577 -3.30 -31.35 8.97
C LYS A 577 -2.59 -30.05 9.35
N ASN A 578 -3.17 -28.88 9.05
CA ASN A 578 -2.56 -27.56 9.26
C ASN A 578 -3.45 -26.70 10.18
N LEU A 579 -3.73 -27.21 11.36
CA LEU A 579 -4.74 -26.68 12.29
C LEU A 579 -4.46 -25.27 12.85
N SER A 580 -3.24 -24.74 12.65
CA SER A 580 -2.88 -23.38 13.04
C SER A 580 -3.19 -22.32 12.00
N LEU A 581 -3.57 -22.73 10.77
CA LEU A 581 -3.77 -21.82 9.66
C LEU A 581 -4.92 -20.85 9.97
N SER A 582 -4.61 -19.56 9.91
CA SER A 582 -5.56 -18.47 10.15
C SER A 582 -5.99 -17.77 8.87
N GLU A 583 -5.13 -17.78 7.85
CA GLU A 583 -5.37 -17.10 6.58
C GLU A 583 -5.00 -18.03 5.42
N LEU A 584 -5.95 -18.22 4.50
CA LEU A 584 -5.75 -18.95 3.27
C LEU A 584 -6.18 -18.11 2.07
N THR A 585 -5.29 -17.95 1.11
CA THR A 585 -5.60 -17.45 -0.24
C THR A 585 -5.26 -18.54 -1.25
N ALA A 586 -6.27 -19.01 -1.96
CA ALA A 586 -6.20 -20.06 -2.97
C ALA A 586 -7.04 -19.68 -4.21
N ALA A 587 -6.93 -18.42 -4.63
CA ALA A 587 -7.63 -17.89 -5.79
C ALA A 587 -7.11 -18.50 -7.11
N LYS A 588 -7.96 -18.52 -8.14
CA LYS A 588 -7.63 -18.98 -9.51
C LYS A 588 -7.15 -20.43 -9.55
N ASN A 589 -7.75 -21.31 -8.75
CA ASN A 589 -7.43 -22.74 -8.71
C ASN A 589 -8.53 -23.58 -9.40
N GLN A 590 -8.62 -24.87 -9.07
CA GLN A 590 -9.61 -25.80 -9.59
C GLN A 590 -10.49 -26.38 -8.47
N ILE A 591 -10.71 -25.62 -7.40
CA ILE A 591 -11.48 -26.08 -6.23
C ILE A 591 -12.96 -26.17 -6.63
N GLU A 592 -13.57 -27.35 -6.45
CA GLU A 592 -14.98 -27.59 -6.80
C GLU A 592 -15.91 -27.58 -5.58
N SER A 593 -15.34 -27.77 -4.39
CA SER A 593 -16.08 -27.86 -3.12
C SER A 593 -15.28 -27.23 -1.99
N LEU A 594 -16.00 -26.66 -1.02
CA LEU A 594 -15.45 -26.13 0.23
C LEU A 594 -15.21 -27.21 1.30
N GLU A 595 -15.43 -28.49 0.99
CA GLU A 595 -15.15 -29.60 1.90
C GLU A 595 -13.70 -29.59 2.42
N GLY A 596 -13.55 -29.77 3.74
CA GLY A 596 -12.30 -29.73 4.48
C GLY A 596 -12.11 -28.47 5.32
N ILE A 597 -12.82 -27.38 5.02
CA ILE A 597 -12.71 -26.13 5.81
C ILE A 597 -13.31 -26.27 7.21
N GLU A 598 -14.26 -27.19 7.42
CA GLU A 598 -14.83 -27.51 8.74
C GLU A 598 -13.78 -28.04 9.73
N LEU A 599 -12.64 -28.53 9.22
CA LEU A 599 -11.53 -28.99 10.05
C LEU A 599 -10.64 -27.83 10.54
N ALA A 600 -10.70 -26.66 9.87
CA ALA A 600 -9.81 -25.53 10.10
C ALA A 600 -10.33 -24.57 11.19
N LYS A 601 -10.18 -24.97 12.46
CA LYS A 601 -10.78 -24.28 13.62
C LYS A 601 -10.22 -22.88 13.94
N LYS A 602 -9.12 -22.48 13.30
CA LYS A 602 -8.48 -21.17 13.48
C LYS A 602 -8.52 -20.31 12.22
N LEU A 603 -9.12 -20.79 11.14
CA LEU A 603 -9.18 -20.08 9.87
C LEU A 603 -10.19 -18.93 9.99
N HIS A 604 -9.74 -17.69 9.85
CA HIS A 604 -10.60 -16.49 9.93
C HIS A 604 -10.82 -15.85 8.56
N PHE A 605 -9.85 -16.01 7.66
CA PHE A 605 -9.86 -15.45 6.31
C PHE A 605 -9.67 -16.55 5.27
N LEU A 606 -10.61 -16.63 4.33
CA LEU A 606 -10.54 -17.52 3.17
C LEU A 606 -10.82 -16.74 1.89
N ASP A 607 -9.88 -16.76 0.95
CA ASP A 607 -10.08 -16.29 -0.41
C ASP A 607 -9.89 -17.45 -1.39
N VAL A 608 -10.97 -17.83 -2.07
CA VAL A 608 -11.04 -18.88 -3.09
C VAL A 608 -11.72 -18.33 -4.35
N GLN A 609 -11.53 -17.05 -4.65
CA GLN A 609 -12.03 -16.42 -5.87
C GLN A 609 -11.52 -17.14 -7.13
N GLY A 610 -12.31 -17.20 -8.20
CA GLY A 610 -11.85 -17.73 -9.49
C GLY A 610 -11.67 -19.25 -9.48
N ASN A 611 -12.59 -19.97 -8.84
CA ASN A 611 -12.56 -21.42 -8.73
C ASN A 611 -13.78 -22.04 -9.43
N LYS A 612 -14.12 -23.29 -9.11
CA LYS A 612 -15.26 -24.03 -9.67
C LYS A 612 -16.30 -24.38 -8.60
N ILE A 613 -16.34 -23.64 -7.50
CA ILE A 613 -17.20 -23.92 -6.35
C ILE A 613 -18.66 -23.66 -6.74
N SER A 614 -19.51 -24.68 -6.57
CA SER A 614 -20.94 -24.58 -6.94
C SER A 614 -21.90 -24.62 -5.75
N SER A 615 -21.39 -24.78 -4.52
CA SER A 615 -22.19 -24.84 -3.30
C SER A 615 -21.41 -24.32 -2.09
N LEU A 616 -22.08 -23.60 -1.19
CA LEU A 616 -21.53 -23.21 0.11
C LEU A 616 -21.69 -24.29 1.18
N LYS A 617 -22.53 -25.31 0.95
CA LYS A 617 -22.74 -26.41 1.90
C LYS A 617 -21.43 -27.15 2.17
N ILE A 618 -21.21 -27.45 3.45
CA ILE A 618 -20.07 -28.24 3.93
C ILE A 618 -20.56 -29.42 4.79
N PRO A 619 -19.77 -30.49 4.98
CA PRO A 619 -20.21 -31.66 5.74
C PRO A 619 -20.43 -31.39 7.25
N GLY A 620 -19.93 -30.28 7.77
CA GLY A 620 -19.98 -29.92 9.18
C GLY A 620 -20.38 -28.46 9.41
N LYS A 621 -19.86 -27.86 10.48
CA LYS A 621 -20.00 -26.43 10.75
C LYS A 621 -18.62 -25.80 10.81
N GLN A 622 -18.53 -24.56 10.37
CA GLN A 622 -17.31 -23.76 10.46
C GLN A 622 -17.54 -22.64 11.49
N GLU A 623 -16.70 -22.60 12.52
CA GLU A 623 -16.93 -21.73 13.69
C GLU A 623 -16.03 -20.49 13.78
N SER A 624 -14.98 -20.37 12.96
CA SER A 624 -13.97 -19.31 13.08
C SER A 624 -13.89 -18.35 11.90
N LEU A 625 -14.36 -18.74 10.71
CA LEU A 625 -14.29 -17.94 9.49
C LEU A 625 -15.14 -16.69 9.66
N LYS A 626 -14.50 -15.55 9.46
CA LYS A 626 -15.12 -14.22 9.50
C LYS A 626 -15.29 -13.64 8.10
N PHE A 627 -14.39 -14.00 7.18
CA PHE A 627 -14.37 -13.52 5.82
C PHE A 627 -14.22 -14.68 4.84
N ILE A 628 -15.11 -14.71 3.84
CA ILE A 628 -15.03 -15.62 2.71
C ILE A 628 -15.17 -14.82 1.40
N ASN A 629 -14.22 -15.00 0.48
CA ASN A 629 -14.33 -14.59 -0.90
C ASN A 629 -14.47 -15.82 -1.81
N VAL A 630 -15.66 -16.00 -2.37
CA VAL A 630 -16.06 -17.02 -3.35
C VAL A 630 -16.53 -16.34 -4.65
N SER A 631 -16.06 -15.13 -4.93
CA SER A 631 -16.37 -14.44 -6.19
C SER A 631 -15.81 -15.20 -7.39
N ASP A 632 -16.36 -15.01 -8.59
CA ASP A 632 -15.88 -15.69 -9.82
C ASP A 632 -15.86 -17.22 -9.64
N ASN A 633 -17.03 -17.78 -9.32
CA ASN A 633 -17.25 -19.21 -9.10
C ASN A 633 -18.57 -19.63 -9.80
N LYS A 634 -19.16 -20.76 -9.40
CA LYS A 634 -20.34 -21.37 -10.05
C LYS A 634 -21.54 -21.49 -9.11
N LEU A 635 -21.62 -20.64 -8.08
CA LEU A 635 -22.73 -20.68 -7.13
C LEU A 635 -24.03 -20.29 -7.84
N GLN A 636 -25.09 -21.08 -7.64
CA GLN A 636 -26.44 -20.76 -8.16
C GLN A 636 -27.37 -20.18 -7.09
N ASN A 637 -27.02 -20.35 -5.82
CA ASN A 637 -27.72 -19.83 -4.66
C ASN A 637 -26.75 -19.80 -3.46
N LEU A 638 -27.21 -19.30 -2.32
CA LEU A 638 -26.44 -19.17 -1.09
C LEU A 638 -26.80 -20.24 -0.03
N GLU A 639 -27.42 -21.36 -0.43
CA GLU A 639 -27.72 -22.44 0.50
C GLU A 639 -26.44 -23.03 1.11
N GLY A 640 -26.49 -23.31 2.41
CA GLY A 640 -25.32 -23.69 3.21
C GLY A 640 -24.65 -22.52 3.94
N ILE A 641 -25.06 -21.27 3.70
CA ILE A 641 -24.48 -20.11 4.40
C ILE A 641 -24.59 -20.18 5.94
N ASN A 642 -25.60 -20.87 6.47
CA ASN A 642 -25.77 -21.07 7.91
C ASN A 642 -24.87 -22.17 8.51
N ASP A 643 -24.03 -22.81 7.69
CA ASP A 643 -22.96 -23.69 8.16
C ASP A 643 -21.79 -22.91 8.78
N TYR A 644 -21.69 -21.61 8.47
CA TYR A 644 -20.62 -20.71 8.91
C TYR A 644 -21.11 -19.83 10.07
N LYS A 645 -20.73 -20.18 11.31
CA LYS A 645 -21.31 -19.60 12.53
C LYS A 645 -20.78 -18.22 12.91
N SER A 646 -19.61 -17.85 12.40
CA SER A 646 -18.93 -16.58 12.73
C SER A 646 -18.72 -15.69 11.51
N LEU A 647 -19.35 -16.01 10.37
CA LEU A 647 -19.12 -15.30 9.12
C LEU A 647 -19.72 -13.90 9.18
N GLU A 648 -18.88 -12.89 9.00
CA GLU A 648 -19.26 -11.48 9.00
C GLU A 648 -19.34 -10.93 7.59
N THR A 649 -18.43 -11.37 6.69
CA THR A 649 -18.33 -10.90 5.31
C THR A 649 -18.33 -12.06 4.33
N LEU A 650 -19.24 -12.00 3.36
CA LEU A 650 -19.29 -12.89 2.20
C LEU A 650 -19.16 -12.07 0.91
N ARG A 651 -18.15 -12.37 0.10
CA ARG A 651 -18.06 -11.91 -1.29
C ARG A 651 -18.36 -13.08 -2.22
N ALA A 652 -19.44 -12.95 -2.99
CA ALA A 652 -19.94 -13.91 -3.95
C ALA A 652 -20.30 -13.23 -5.29
N ALA A 653 -19.56 -12.18 -5.64
CA ALA A 653 -19.73 -11.47 -6.89
C ALA A 653 -19.41 -12.37 -8.09
N SER A 654 -19.97 -12.09 -9.27
CA SER A 654 -19.65 -12.83 -10.51
C SER A 654 -19.83 -14.35 -10.36
N ASN A 655 -21.01 -14.78 -9.93
CA ASN A 655 -21.44 -16.17 -9.90
C ASN A 655 -22.70 -16.35 -10.79
N ASP A 656 -23.37 -17.49 -10.70
CA ASP A 656 -24.64 -17.78 -11.38
C ASP A 656 -25.84 -17.67 -10.43
N ILE A 657 -25.74 -16.85 -9.37
CA ILE A 657 -26.76 -16.79 -8.31
C ILE A 657 -28.06 -16.22 -8.90
N ASN A 658 -29.14 -16.99 -8.85
CA ASN A 658 -30.44 -16.60 -9.41
C ASN A 658 -31.53 -16.37 -8.35
N THR A 659 -31.17 -16.46 -7.07
CA THR A 659 -32.05 -16.09 -5.95
C THR A 659 -31.23 -15.86 -4.69
N LEU A 660 -31.66 -14.90 -3.85
CA LEU A 660 -31.15 -14.69 -2.49
C LEU A 660 -31.92 -15.51 -1.46
N LYS A 661 -32.99 -16.20 -1.89
CA LYS A 661 -33.75 -17.07 -1.01
C LYS A 661 -32.86 -18.19 -0.46
N VAL A 662 -32.80 -18.23 0.86
CA VAL A 662 -32.28 -19.37 1.62
C VAL A 662 -33.37 -19.93 2.53
N SER A 663 -33.32 -21.24 2.75
CA SER A 663 -34.26 -22.02 3.56
C SER A 663 -34.42 -21.46 4.98
N GLU A 664 -33.32 -21.02 5.59
CA GLU A 664 -33.30 -20.35 6.89
C GLU A 664 -32.61 -18.98 6.77
N PRO A 665 -33.26 -17.86 7.15
CA PRO A 665 -32.62 -16.54 7.07
C PRO A 665 -31.35 -16.43 7.91
N ASN A 666 -30.25 -16.04 7.29
CA ASN A 666 -28.97 -15.83 7.93
C ASN A 666 -29.02 -14.64 8.91
N GLN A 667 -28.34 -14.77 10.05
CA GLN A 667 -28.33 -13.77 11.13
C GLN A 667 -26.94 -13.17 11.39
N GLN A 668 -25.88 -13.68 10.74
CA GLN A 668 -24.49 -13.35 11.08
C GLN A 668 -23.83 -12.43 10.07
N VAL A 669 -24.09 -12.64 8.76
CA VAL A 669 -23.44 -11.89 7.69
C VAL A 669 -23.89 -10.44 7.75
N LYS A 670 -22.92 -9.53 7.88
CA LYS A 670 -23.09 -8.08 7.93
C LYS A 670 -22.77 -7.41 6.59
N SER A 671 -21.89 -8.04 5.82
CA SER A 671 -21.37 -7.55 4.56
C SER A 671 -21.56 -8.60 3.48
N LEU A 672 -22.40 -8.30 2.49
CA LEU A 672 -22.78 -9.24 1.43
C LEU A 672 -22.60 -8.63 0.05
N ASP A 673 -21.62 -9.11 -0.69
CA ASP A 673 -21.44 -8.76 -2.11
C ASP A 673 -21.92 -9.91 -3.00
N VAL A 674 -22.98 -9.65 -3.74
CA VAL A 674 -23.61 -10.55 -4.73
C VAL A 674 -23.76 -9.84 -6.07
N SER A 675 -22.89 -8.86 -6.33
CA SER A 675 -22.86 -8.14 -7.61
C SER A 675 -22.58 -9.06 -8.79
N HIS A 676 -22.99 -8.66 -9.99
CA HIS A 676 -22.75 -9.38 -11.24
C HIS A 676 -23.25 -10.84 -11.24
N ASN A 677 -24.45 -11.07 -10.70
CA ASN A 677 -25.15 -12.36 -10.70
C ASN A 677 -26.41 -12.31 -11.59
N GLN A 678 -27.33 -13.27 -11.42
CA GLN A 678 -28.59 -13.40 -12.16
C GLN A 678 -29.83 -13.20 -11.26
N ILE A 679 -29.69 -12.41 -10.17
CA ILE A 679 -30.75 -12.25 -9.17
C ILE A 679 -31.91 -11.42 -9.78
N PRO A 680 -33.18 -11.89 -9.68
CA PRO A 680 -34.34 -11.21 -10.21
C PRO A 680 -34.54 -9.80 -9.62
N LYS A 681 -35.03 -8.88 -10.45
CA LYS A 681 -35.24 -7.48 -10.07
C LYS A 681 -36.16 -7.35 -8.86
N GLU A 682 -37.12 -8.25 -8.71
CA GLU A 682 -38.07 -8.28 -7.60
C GLU A 682 -37.34 -8.42 -6.25
N GLU A 683 -36.31 -9.27 -6.18
CA GLU A 683 -35.49 -9.46 -4.97
C GLU A 683 -34.52 -8.28 -4.75
N LEU A 684 -34.23 -7.51 -5.79
CA LEU A 684 -33.30 -6.38 -5.75
C LEU A 684 -33.96 -5.02 -5.53
N THR A 685 -35.29 -4.94 -5.58
CA THR A 685 -36.01 -3.70 -5.27
C THR A 685 -35.66 -3.21 -3.86
N LEU A 686 -35.37 -1.92 -3.71
CA LEU A 686 -35.02 -1.33 -2.43
C LEU A 686 -36.27 -1.13 -1.56
N ASN A 687 -36.15 -1.46 -0.28
CA ASN A 687 -37.15 -1.11 0.72
C ASN A 687 -36.97 0.33 1.24
N GLU A 688 -37.79 0.73 2.21
CA GLU A 688 -37.74 2.06 2.85
C GLU A 688 -36.40 2.41 3.53
N LYS A 689 -35.55 1.41 3.80
CA LYS A 689 -34.22 1.57 4.39
C LYS A 689 -33.10 1.51 3.33
N GLU A 690 -33.45 1.60 2.05
CA GLU A 690 -32.53 1.47 0.92
C GLU A 690 -31.79 0.12 0.87
N ILE A 691 -32.37 -0.94 1.46
CA ILE A 691 -31.84 -2.30 1.43
C ILE A 691 -32.66 -3.14 0.42
N PRO A 692 -32.04 -3.91 -0.48
CA PRO A 692 -32.74 -4.85 -1.35
C PRO A 692 -33.66 -5.80 -0.57
N VAL A 693 -34.91 -5.97 -1.01
CA VAL A 693 -35.92 -6.75 -0.28
C VAL A 693 -35.51 -8.21 -0.04
N GLY A 694 -34.87 -8.86 -1.01
CA GLY A 694 -34.37 -10.24 -0.88
C GLY A 694 -33.28 -10.34 0.20
N VAL A 695 -32.36 -9.36 0.24
CA VAL A 695 -31.35 -9.24 1.29
C VAL A 695 -32.02 -9.04 2.64
N ALA A 696 -32.94 -8.07 2.77
CA ALA A 696 -33.62 -7.79 4.03
C ALA A 696 -34.43 -8.98 4.57
N GLN A 697 -35.01 -9.80 3.70
CA GLN A 697 -35.78 -11.00 4.07
C GLN A 697 -34.88 -12.16 4.52
N HIS A 698 -33.76 -12.38 3.84
CA HIS A 698 -32.96 -13.60 3.99
C HIS A 698 -31.63 -13.39 4.72
N PHE A 699 -31.15 -12.17 4.89
CA PHE A 699 -29.87 -11.81 5.51
C PHE A 699 -30.04 -10.63 6.47
N LYS A 700 -30.55 -10.92 7.67
CA LYS A 700 -31.10 -9.89 8.58
C LYS A 700 -30.09 -8.90 9.16
N ALA A 701 -28.82 -9.28 9.19
CA ALA A 701 -27.74 -8.47 9.76
C ALA A 701 -26.98 -7.64 8.71
N VAL A 702 -27.32 -7.76 7.41
CA VAL A 702 -26.60 -7.08 6.34
C VAL A 702 -26.86 -5.57 6.40
N THR A 703 -25.78 -4.80 6.43
CA THR A 703 -25.79 -3.32 6.42
C THR A 703 -24.92 -2.73 5.32
N GLU A 704 -24.04 -3.52 4.72
CA GLU A 704 -23.12 -3.11 3.65
C GLU A 704 -22.97 -4.23 2.62
N GLY A 705 -22.53 -3.90 1.41
CA GLY A 705 -22.44 -4.87 0.32
C GLY A 705 -22.72 -4.25 -1.05
N SER A 706 -22.82 -5.12 -2.06
CA SER A 706 -23.21 -4.71 -3.41
C SER A 706 -24.11 -5.77 -4.05
N THR A 707 -25.12 -5.29 -4.78
CA THR A 707 -25.98 -6.10 -5.64
C THR A 707 -25.95 -5.61 -7.09
N GLU A 708 -25.00 -4.73 -7.43
CA GLU A 708 -24.93 -4.08 -8.74
C GLU A 708 -24.64 -5.07 -9.86
N GLY A 709 -25.03 -4.72 -11.09
CA GLY A 709 -24.70 -5.52 -12.28
C GLY A 709 -25.42 -6.87 -12.37
N ASN A 710 -26.40 -7.15 -11.52
CA ASN A 710 -27.28 -8.31 -11.65
C ASN A 710 -28.17 -8.17 -12.89
N LYS A 711 -28.25 -9.24 -13.70
CA LYS A 711 -29.08 -9.29 -14.92
C LYS A 711 -30.29 -10.17 -14.69
N SER A 712 -31.46 -9.80 -15.21
CA SER A 712 -32.60 -10.72 -15.15
C SER A 712 -32.39 -11.92 -16.08
N ALA A 713 -32.91 -13.09 -15.72
CA ALA A 713 -32.91 -14.29 -16.58
C ALA A 713 -33.58 -14.05 -17.95
N HIS A 714 -34.48 -13.06 -18.04
CA HIS A 714 -35.15 -12.63 -19.26
C HIS A 714 -34.27 -11.77 -20.19
N GLU A 715 -33.29 -11.05 -19.65
CA GLU A 715 -32.34 -10.24 -20.43
C GLU A 715 -31.19 -11.08 -20.99
N THR A 716 -30.80 -12.14 -20.28
CA THR A 716 -29.80 -13.11 -20.74
C THR A 716 -30.36 -14.02 -21.85
N SER A 717 -31.62 -14.45 -21.76
CA SER A 717 -32.28 -15.23 -22.82
C SER A 717 -32.49 -14.42 -24.11
N ARG A 718 -32.82 -13.12 -24.03
CA ARG A 718 -32.90 -12.24 -25.23
C ARG A 718 -31.56 -12.04 -25.93
N LEU A 719 -30.44 -12.08 -25.21
CA LEU A 719 -29.10 -11.98 -25.82
C LEU A 719 -28.68 -13.29 -26.49
N VAL A 720 -29.08 -14.44 -25.94
CA VAL A 720 -28.85 -15.76 -26.56
C VAL A 720 -29.76 -15.96 -27.77
N GLU A 721 -31.05 -15.58 -27.69
CA GLU A 721 -31.98 -15.61 -28.82
C GLU A 721 -31.56 -14.68 -29.97
N LYS A 722 -31.05 -13.47 -29.66
CA LYS A 722 -30.46 -12.59 -30.69
C LYS A 722 -29.27 -13.25 -31.42
N SER A 723 -28.47 -14.05 -30.72
CA SER A 723 -27.33 -14.75 -31.32
C SER A 723 -27.71 -15.99 -32.14
N THR A 724 -28.94 -16.50 -31.96
CA THR A 724 -29.50 -17.59 -32.79
C THR A 724 -30.29 -17.06 -33.99
N ASP A 725 -30.98 -15.92 -33.86
CA ASP A 725 -31.66 -15.26 -34.99
C ASP A 725 -30.66 -14.75 -36.04
N ASP A 726 -29.49 -14.26 -35.63
CA ASP A 726 -28.38 -13.88 -36.54
C ASP A 726 -27.79 -15.09 -37.32
N LYS A 727 -28.11 -16.33 -36.92
CA LYS A 727 -27.70 -17.54 -37.66
C LYS A 727 -28.77 -18.07 -38.61
N GLU A 728 -30.05 -17.77 -38.41
CA GLU A 728 -31.12 -18.17 -39.34
C GLU A 728 -31.26 -17.20 -40.52
N GLU A 729 -30.95 -15.90 -40.36
CA GLU A 729 -30.90 -14.96 -41.49
C GLU A 729 -29.74 -15.22 -42.49
N SER A 730 -28.75 -16.03 -42.11
CA SER A 730 -27.63 -16.40 -43.00
C SER A 730 -27.93 -17.57 -43.96
N LYS A 731 -29.13 -18.17 -43.90
CA LYS A 731 -29.51 -19.31 -44.75
C LYS A 731 -30.51 -19.01 -45.87
N GLU A 732 -31.16 -17.84 -45.89
CA GLU A 732 -32.07 -17.45 -46.98
C GLU A 732 -31.41 -16.57 -48.07
N ALA A 733 -30.11 -16.28 -47.97
CA ALA A 733 -29.37 -15.49 -48.96
C ALA A 733 -28.55 -16.30 -49.98
N THR A 734 -28.86 -17.59 -50.16
CA THR A 734 -28.31 -18.42 -51.24
C THR A 734 -29.39 -19.32 -51.83
N GLU A 735 -30.18 -18.77 -52.75
CA GLU A 735 -30.81 -19.49 -53.88
C GLU A 735 -31.06 -18.54 -55.06
#